data_AF-A0A2W6QEJ2-F1
#
_entry.id   AF-A0A2W6QEJ2-F1
#
_cell.length_a   1.000
_cell.length_b   1.000
_cell.length_c   1.000
_cell.angle_alpha   90.00
_cell.angle_beta   90.00
_cell.angle_gamma   90.00
#
_symmetry.space_group_name_H-M   'P 1'
#
loop_
_entity.id
_entity.type
_entity.pdbx_description
1 polymer ?
#
loop_
_entity_poly.entity_id
_entity_poly.type
_entity_poly.pdbx_seq_one_letter_code
_entity_poly.pdbx_strand_id
1 'polypeptide(L)'
;MEMLVDWNAHIEQWSHAAVRLQRIRAYREQGQGNGEVVGEQFDSQPEFESGSEPTLDAHIGCFFVLTRGEVRIRIADEVYHCRSPYILHGGEGTGLNFDALDHHEMWDGYLVFYSAVPASSEERKSLALSYGFSPYALLPIQEKCEAMERLWAGGEPLDKLQGQSYFLPFVHEILRQRTQRLTHTERSRYNIVAEVIQYIQVHYSEPITVEKLAGRYDCSTSYLSRLFRNQMRLGPIEYLIHVRVQRARKLLLKSNAKVQDIASQVGYADVYYFSRLFKKYTGRSPLQFRTEHRKTTHARVQNNPLHGLESSIVSTSVHSHNENESYYQWSQEGDTSMFQFPRPAFGAMMVLCTSLILSACQASTTPGGTNAQEPTSSTATTVVSDSTAAETRTYTHLKGQSEIPVHPQRVVSFFHLGELMALGVKPVGTTTYILDNPHISDKTGITDVGVPPDAEKILALEPDLIVTTAAFAEAVEGGYDALKQIAPTIVVEQNNDPVKDVEMFGDILGKQEEAEQWKANFTAKIAEYKEKIKPYVEANETFSILNVRPDALFVYGDTNMGGNILYKYLGLKPAAKVDSDVIHGDTWEISSEVIPEYIGDRLFLAVNKGAEDKLKDVQKLIDASPAGKSGHVYSIDFDEFLPSDAIAVEKQLDIITDILTGKAQ
;
A
#
# COMPACT_ATOMS: atom_id res chain seq x y z
N MET A 1 -17.82 18.98 -8.87
CA MET A 1 -17.98 19.99 -7.80
C MET A 1 -17.17 19.56 -6.56
N GLU A 2 -15.88 19.20 -6.73
CA GLU A 2 -15.02 18.66 -5.65
C GLU A 2 -13.77 19.53 -5.38
N MET A 3 -13.49 20.57 -6.19
CA MET A 3 -12.24 21.34 -6.17
C MET A 3 -12.15 22.44 -5.08
N LEU A 4 -13.01 22.44 -4.06
CA LEU A 4 -13.05 23.51 -3.05
C LEU A 4 -13.25 23.01 -1.60
N VAL A 5 -12.98 21.73 -1.32
CA VAL A 5 -13.01 21.22 0.06
C VAL A 5 -11.62 21.30 0.67
N ASP A 6 -11.45 22.12 1.70
CA ASP A 6 -10.26 22.10 2.56
C ASP A 6 -10.32 20.87 3.47
N TRP A 7 -9.65 19.80 3.05
CA TRP A 7 -9.62 18.54 3.77
C TRP A 7 -8.86 18.61 5.10
N ASN A 8 -7.89 19.52 5.23
CA ASN A 8 -7.17 19.70 6.49
C ASN A 8 -8.10 20.35 7.51
N ALA A 9 -8.83 21.39 7.11
CA ALA A 9 -9.87 21.99 7.94
C ALA A 9 -10.96 20.97 8.29
N HIS A 10 -11.38 20.12 7.35
CA HIS A 10 -12.36 19.05 7.62
C HIS A 10 -11.84 18.03 8.65
N ILE A 11 -10.59 17.57 8.52
CA ILE A 11 -9.96 16.64 9.48
C ILE A 11 -9.84 17.28 10.87
N GLU A 12 -9.47 18.55 10.93
CA GLU A 12 -9.38 19.29 12.19
C GLU A 12 -10.72 19.27 12.94
N GLN A 13 -11.85 19.42 12.24
CA GLN A 13 -13.18 19.33 12.85
C GLN A 13 -13.48 17.97 13.46
N TRP A 14 -13.07 16.88 12.81
CA TRP A 14 -13.23 15.53 13.37
C TRP A 14 -12.41 15.30 14.64
N SER A 15 -11.36 16.09 14.87
CA SER A 15 -10.56 16.03 16.11
C SER A 15 -11.18 16.79 17.29
N HIS A 16 -12.06 17.76 17.01
CA HIS A 16 -12.72 18.60 18.02
C HIS A 16 -14.13 18.10 18.38
N ALA A 17 -14.84 17.49 17.43
CA ALA A 17 -16.21 17.07 17.62
C ALA A 17 -16.33 15.89 18.61
N ALA A 18 -17.27 15.99 19.55
CA ALA A 18 -17.65 14.85 20.38
C ALA A 18 -18.53 13.90 19.56
N VAL A 19 -17.96 12.78 19.11
CA VAL A 19 -18.63 11.82 18.23
C VAL A 19 -19.05 10.55 18.95
N ARG A 20 -20.22 10.03 18.58
CA ARG A 20 -20.82 8.81 19.11
C ARG A 20 -21.34 7.94 17.97
N LEU A 21 -20.84 6.71 17.87
CA LEU A 21 -21.42 5.64 17.07
C LEU A 21 -22.83 5.37 17.60
N GLN A 22 -23.81 5.40 16.70
CA GLN A 22 -25.22 5.18 17.01
C GLN A 22 -25.64 3.77 16.62
N ARG A 23 -25.28 3.35 15.40
CA ARG A 23 -25.69 2.08 14.84
C ARG A 23 -24.73 1.64 13.74
N ILE A 24 -24.60 0.33 13.56
CA ILE A 24 -23.97 -0.26 12.38
C ILE A 24 -24.83 -1.42 11.88
N ARG A 25 -25.02 -1.50 10.57
CA ARG A 25 -25.77 -2.58 9.90
C ARG A 25 -24.93 -3.18 8.79
N ALA A 26 -24.81 -4.49 8.75
CA ALA A 26 -24.20 -5.22 7.64
C ALA A 26 -25.29 -5.71 6.69
N TYR A 27 -25.11 -5.43 5.41
CA TYR A 27 -25.91 -5.98 4.31
C TYR A 27 -25.07 -7.10 3.68
N ARG A 28 -25.55 -8.33 3.82
CA ARG A 28 -24.88 -9.54 3.34
C ARG A 28 -25.92 -10.46 2.72
N GLU A 29 -25.62 -11.04 1.57
CA GLU A 29 -26.48 -12.06 0.95
C GLU A 29 -26.72 -13.25 1.93
N GLN A 30 -27.99 -13.48 2.31
CA GLN A 30 -28.42 -14.76 2.87
C GLN A 30 -28.98 -15.60 1.73
N GLY A 31 -28.29 -16.70 1.41
CA GLY A 31 -28.84 -17.71 0.50
C GLY A 31 -30.19 -18.20 0.99
N GLN A 32 -31.16 -18.19 0.07
CA GLN A 32 -32.56 -18.59 0.19
C GLN A 32 -33.52 -17.59 0.86
N GLY A 33 -34.25 -16.88 -0.02
CA GLY A 33 -35.46 -16.15 0.30
C GLY A 33 -35.57 -14.95 -0.62
N ASN A 34 -36.56 -14.96 -1.53
CA ASN A 34 -36.91 -13.78 -2.34
C ASN A 34 -37.13 -12.58 -1.40
N GLY A 35 -36.14 -11.69 -1.34
CA GLY A 35 -36.22 -10.41 -0.66
C GLY A 35 -36.26 -9.33 -1.72
N GLU A 36 -37.45 -9.07 -2.25
CA GLU A 36 -37.79 -7.75 -2.78
C GLU A 36 -37.32 -6.70 -1.77
N VAL A 37 -36.31 -5.89 -2.12
CA VAL A 37 -36.01 -4.67 -1.37
C VAL A 37 -37.02 -3.63 -1.84
N VAL A 38 -38.27 -3.78 -1.37
CA VAL A 38 -39.32 -2.75 -1.47
C VAL A 38 -39.04 -1.73 -0.36
N GLY A 39 -39.08 -0.44 -0.74
CA GLY A 39 -38.55 0.69 0.01
C GLY A 39 -38.82 0.69 1.52
N GLU A 40 -37.75 0.73 2.31
CA GLU A 40 -37.78 1.34 3.63
C GLU A 40 -37.64 2.86 3.43
N GLN A 41 -38.73 3.60 3.64
CA GLN A 41 -38.62 5.03 3.94
C GLN A 41 -37.86 5.13 5.26
N PHE A 42 -36.69 5.76 5.24
CA PHE A 42 -35.94 6.09 6.45
C PHE A 42 -36.80 7.03 7.30
N ASP A 43 -37.40 6.51 8.37
CA ASP A 43 -37.97 7.38 9.39
C ASP A 43 -36.78 8.12 10.04
N SER A 44 -36.72 9.43 9.83
CA SER A 44 -35.60 10.31 10.22
C SER A 44 -35.49 10.51 11.74
N GLN A 45 -36.04 9.60 12.54
CA GLN A 45 -36.04 9.65 13.99
C GLN A 45 -35.30 8.41 14.51
N PRO A 46 -34.17 8.56 15.21
CA PRO A 46 -33.68 7.48 16.05
C PRO A 46 -34.83 7.09 16.99
N GLU A 47 -35.13 5.79 17.15
CA GLU A 47 -35.91 5.32 18.30
C GLU A 47 -35.07 5.65 19.55
N PHE A 48 -35.24 6.86 20.08
CA PHE A 48 -34.79 7.19 21.41
C PHE A 48 -35.56 6.27 22.36
N GLU A 49 -34.83 5.45 23.12
CA GLU A 49 -35.42 4.83 24.32
C GLU A 49 -36.12 5.95 25.09
N SER A 50 -37.43 5.78 25.29
CA SER A 50 -38.31 6.78 25.88
C SER A 50 -37.73 7.25 27.23
N GLY A 51 -37.07 8.41 27.25
CA GLY A 51 -36.48 8.93 28.48
C GLY A 51 -35.40 10.02 28.34
N SER A 52 -34.78 10.22 27.18
CA SER A 52 -33.83 11.32 27.00
C SER A 52 -34.26 12.25 25.87
N GLU A 53 -34.62 13.49 26.19
CA GLU A 53 -34.80 14.55 25.20
C GLU A 53 -33.54 14.65 24.31
N PRO A 54 -33.68 14.74 22.97
CA PRO A 54 -32.56 15.09 22.13
C PRO A 54 -32.14 16.51 22.46
N THR A 55 -30.94 16.71 22.98
CA THR A 55 -30.31 18.03 22.95
C THR A 55 -30.27 18.47 21.50
N LEU A 56 -30.99 19.54 21.16
CA LEU A 56 -31.27 20.07 19.80
C LEU A 56 -30.03 20.39 18.92
N ASP A 57 -28.82 20.03 19.34
CA ASP A 57 -27.56 20.46 18.75
C ASP A 57 -26.68 19.36 18.13
N ALA A 58 -27.05 18.08 18.21
CA ALA A 58 -26.24 16.99 17.66
C ALA A 58 -26.49 16.75 16.16
N HIS A 59 -25.42 16.82 15.36
CA HIS A 59 -25.39 16.43 13.94
C HIS A 59 -25.48 14.90 13.79
N ILE A 60 -26.29 14.40 12.86
CA ILE A 60 -26.39 12.96 12.54
C ILE A 60 -25.79 12.72 11.15
N GLY A 61 -24.87 11.77 11.04
CA GLY A 61 -24.25 11.41 9.77
C GLY A 61 -24.12 9.89 9.59
N CYS A 62 -23.71 9.50 8.39
CA CYS A 62 -23.54 8.10 8.05
C CYS A 62 -22.40 7.85 7.05
N PHE A 63 -21.80 6.67 7.15
CA PHE A 63 -20.90 6.11 6.15
C PHE A 63 -21.52 4.86 5.55
N PHE A 64 -21.59 4.79 4.23
CA PHE A 64 -21.86 3.59 3.48
C PHE A 64 -20.56 3.05 2.89
N VAL A 65 -20.26 1.77 3.19
CA VAL A 65 -19.05 1.08 2.73
C VAL A 65 -19.47 -0.10 1.87
N LEU A 66 -19.26 0.01 0.56
CA LEU A 66 -19.59 -1.00 -0.43
C LEU A 66 -18.43 -1.98 -0.58
N THR A 67 -18.63 -3.21 -0.08
CA THR A 67 -17.58 -4.25 -0.04
C THR A 67 -17.65 -5.24 -1.20
N ARG A 68 -18.77 -5.30 -1.91
CA ARG A 68 -18.93 -6.14 -3.11
C ARG A 68 -20.09 -5.62 -3.95
N GLY A 69 -20.00 -5.79 -5.27
CA GLY A 69 -21.10 -5.50 -6.20
C GLY A 69 -21.20 -4.03 -6.60
N GLU A 70 -22.32 -3.69 -7.23
CA GLU A 70 -22.65 -2.36 -7.68
C GLU A 70 -24.02 -1.96 -7.11
N VAL A 71 -24.20 -0.68 -6.78
CA VAL A 71 -25.45 -0.16 -6.24
C VAL A 71 -25.63 1.29 -6.65
N ARG A 72 -26.86 1.68 -6.99
CA ARG A 72 -27.23 3.08 -7.15
C ARG A 72 -27.79 3.60 -5.83
N ILE A 73 -27.22 4.70 -5.35
CA ILE A 73 -27.61 5.33 -4.10
C ILE A 73 -28.03 6.75 -4.42
N ARG A 74 -29.24 7.11 -4.00
CA ARG A 74 -29.70 8.49 -4.04
C ARG A 74 -29.49 9.12 -2.67
N ILE A 75 -28.80 10.24 -2.64
CA ILE A 75 -28.62 11.10 -1.47
C ILE A 75 -29.22 12.46 -1.84
N ALA A 76 -30.30 12.85 -1.15
CA ALA A 76 -31.09 14.03 -1.53
C ALA A 76 -31.52 13.97 -3.02
N ASP A 77 -31.12 14.94 -3.85
CA ASP A 77 -31.43 14.99 -5.29
C ASP A 77 -30.34 14.38 -6.19
N GLU A 78 -29.24 13.90 -5.62
CA GLU A 78 -28.11 13.34 -6.37
C GLU A 78 -28.12 11.81 -6.38
N VAL A 79 -27.82 11.23 -7.55
CA VAL A 79 -27.72 9.79 -7.74
C VAL A 79 -26.25 9.40 -7.93
N TYR A 80 -25.77 8.56 -7.02
CA TYR A 80 -24.43 8.00 -7.01
C TYR A 80 -24.47 6.58 -7.56
N HIS A 81 -23.68 6.34 -8.61
CA HIS A 81 -23.44 5.00 -9.15
C HIS A 81 -22.18 4.46 -8.49
N CYS A 82 -22.34 3.56 -7.52
CA CYS A 82 -21.25 3.08 -6.69
C CYS A 82 -20.86 1.65 -7.11
N ARG A 83 -19.59 1.46 -7.46
CA ARG A 83 -18.99 0.14 -7.73
C ARG A 83 -17.94 -0.18 -6.67
N SER A 84 -18.01 -1.37 -6.09
CA SER A 84 -17.07 -1.79 -5.05
C SER A 84 -15.62 -1.82 -5.55
N PRO A 85 -14.63 -1.40 -4.73
CA PRO A 85 -14.79 -0.82 -3.40
C PRO A 85 -15.23 0.65 -3.48
N TYR A 86 -16.22 1.04 -2.67
CA TYR A 86 -16.68 2.42 -2.64
C TYR A 86 -17.07 2.84 -1.22
N ILE A 87 -16.77 4.09 -0.86
CA ILE A 87 -17.18 4.70 0.39
C ILE A 87 -17.95 5.95 0.06
N LEU A 88 -19.07 6.12 0.74
CA LEU A 88 -19.92 7.30 0.63
C LEU A 88 -20.23 7.80 2.04
N HIS A 89 -19.98 9.08 2.27
CA HIS A 89 -20.35 9.79 3.49
C HIS A 89 -21.54 10.72 3.21
N GLY A 90 -22.55 10.69 4.08
CA GLY A 90 -23.73 11.54 4.01
C GLY A 90 -24.05 12.21 5.35
N GLY A 91 -24.34 13.52 5.30
CA GLY A 91 -24.68 14.34 6.46
C GLY A 91 -26.18 14.50 6.72
N GLU A 92 -26.52 15.08 7.87
CA GLU A 92 -27.88 15.32 8.39
C GLU A 92 -28.87 15.84 7.33
N GLY A 93 -30.06 15.21 7.26
CA GLY A 93 -31.13 15.55 6.33
C GLY A 93 -31.07 14.87 4.96
N THR A 94 -30.03 14.08 4.68
CA THR A 94 -29.93 13.32 3.44
C THR A 94 -30.65 11.96 3.56
N GLY A 95 -31.86 11.86 3.00
CA GLY A 95 -32.50 10.56 2.81
C GLY A 95 -31.64 9.71 1.89
N LEU A 96 -31.10 8.61 2.40
CA LEU A 96 -30.40 7.59 1.60
C LEU A 96 -31.43 6.65 0.99
N ASN A 97 -31.53 6.58 -0.32
CA ASN A 97 -32.38 5.59 -0.99
C ASN A 97 -31.54 4.70 -1.91
N PHE A 98 -31.67 3.39 -1.78
CA PHE A 98 -31.03 2.45 -2.69
C PHE A 98 -31.96 2.21 -3.89
N ASP A 99 -31.55 2.61 -5.08
CA ASP A 99 -32.28 2.31 -6.29
C ASP A 99 -31.95 0.89 -6.75
N ALA A 100 -32.98 0.08 -6.98
CA ALA A 100 -32.80 -1.22 -7.61
C ALA A 100 -32.27 -1.00 -9.05
N LEU A 101 -31.05 -1.48 -9.30
CA LEU A 101 -30.57 -1.71 -10.66
C LEU A 101 -31.41 -2.84 -11.26
N ASP A 102 -31.78 -2.71 -12.55
CA ASP A 102 -32.54 -3.73 -13.27
C ASP A 102 -31.95 -5.13 -13.00
N HIS A 103 -32.85 -6.05 -12.70
CA HIS A 103 -32.65 -7.43 -12.24
C HIS A 103 -31.27 -8.03 -12.56
N HIS A 104 -30.41 -8.15 -11.53
CA HIS A 104 -29.42 -9.24 -11.29
C HIS A 104 -28.12 -8.83 -10.56
N GLU A 105 -27.88 -7.54 -10.28
CA GLU A 105 -26.64 -7.13 -9.60
C GLU A 105 -26.78 -7.15 -8.07
N MET A 106 -26.04 -8.06 -7.43
CA MET A 106 -26.02 -8.29 -5.97
C MET A 106 -24.88 -7.51 -5.32
N TRP A 107 -25.12 -6.89 -4.16
CA TRP A 107 -24.13 -6.12 -3.42
C TRP A 107 -24.03 -6.50 -1.93
N ASP A 108 -22.84 -6.35 -1.34
CA ASP A 108 -22.58 -6.50 0.11
C ASP A 108 -21.94 -5.19 0.63
N GLY A 109 -22.31 -4.77 1.84
CA GLY A 109 -21.75 -3.55 2.43
C GLY A 109 -22.12 -3.29 3.89
N TYR A 110 -21.63 -2.18 4.43
CA TYR A 110 -21.90 -1.73 5.79
C TYR A 110 -22.48 -0.31 5.78
N LEU A 111 -23.43 -0.06 6.67
CA LEU A 111 -23.96 1.27 6.95
C LEU A 111 -23.67 1.62 8.41
N VAL A 112 -22.89 2.67 8.62
CA VAL A 112 -22.40 3.11 9.94
C VAL A 112 -23.00 4.48 10.24
N PHE A 113 -23.81 4.59 11.29
CA PHE A 113 -24.46 5.83 11.73
C PHE A 113 -23.77 6.39 12.96
N TYR A 114 -23.59 7.70 12.99
CA TYR A 114 -23.02 8.40 14.12
C TYR A 114 -23.77 9.70 14.41
N SER A 115 -23.61 10.20 15.64
CA SER A 115 -23.93 11.57 16.00
C SER A 115 -22.67 12.31 16.39
N ALA A 116 -22.59 13.59 16.08
CA ALA A 116 -21.50 14.47 16.47
C ALA A 116 -22.07 15.73 17.13
N VAL A 117 -21.50 16.19 18.22
CA VAL A 117 -21.85 17.49 18.81
C VAL A 117 -20.86 18.52 18.30
N PRO A 118 -21.24 19.38 17.33
CA PRO A 118 -20.38 20.45 16.83
C PRO A 118 -20.30 21.59 17.86
N ALA A 119 -19.12 22.18 18.04
CA ALA A 119 -18.92 23.37 18.86
C ALA A 119 -19.30 24.67 18.15
N SER A 120 -19.42 24.65 16.81
CA SER A 120 -19.81 25.83 16.02
C SER A 120 -20.64 25.47 14.78
N SER A 121 -21.27 26.49 14.18
CA SER A 121 -22.01 26.35 12.92
C SER A 121 -21.10 25.94 11.75
N GLU A 122 -19.82 26.29 11.80
CA GLU A 122 -18.82 25.93 10.79
C GLU A 122 -18.44 24.45 10.91
N GLU A 123 -18.26 23.94 12.13
CA GLU A 123 -18.03 22.49 12.35
C GLU A 123 -19.24 21.67 11.90
N ARG A 124 -20.45 22.16 12.15
CA ARG A 124 -21.68 21.51 11.69
C ARG A 124 -21.74 21.40 10.17
N LYS A 125 -21.35 22.46 9.44
CA LYS A 125 -21.29 22.44 7.96
C LYS A 125 -20.22 21.48 7.45
N SER A 126 -19.07 21.43 8.13
CA SER A 126 -17.99 20.51 7.79
C SER A 126 -18.42 19.04 7.97
N LEU A 127 -19.04 18.70 9.10
CA LEU A 127 -19.56 17.36 9.37
C LEU A 127 -20.72 16.98 8.44
N ALA A 128 -21.49 17.96 7.96
CA ALA A 128 -22.56 17.74 6.98
C ALA A 128 -22.07 17.53 5.53
N LEU A 129 -20.76 17.64 5.26
CA LEU A 129 -20.21 17.45 3.94
C LEU A 129 -20.45 16.03 3.42
N SER A 130 -21.12 15.92 2.28
CA SER A 130 -21.29 14.63 1.58
C SER A 130 -20.17 14.42 0.58
N TYR A 131 -19.58 13.22 0.56
CA TYR A 131 -18.49 12.88 -0.36
C TYR A 131 -18.42 11.38 -0.60
N GLY A 132 -17.99 10.99 -1.81
CA GLY A 132 -17.77 9.61 -2.18
C GLY A 132 -16.39 9.38 -2.78
N PHE A 133 -15.79 8.21 -2.56
CA PHE A 133 -14.54 7.83 -3.20
C PHE A 133 -14.34 6.31 -3.20
N SER A 134 -13.48 5.82 -4.09
CA SER A 134 -13.00 4.44 -4.05
C SER A 134 -11.77 4.34 -3.15
N PRO A 135 -11.82 3.61 -2.01
CA PRO A 135 -10.68 3.48 -1.12
C PRO A 135 -9.61 2.59 -1.77
N TYR A 136 -8.34 2.95 -1.57
CA TYR A 136 -7.24 2.15 -2.08
C TYR A 136 -7.01 0.85 -1.29
N ALA A 137 -7.43 0.79 -0.03
CA ALA A 137 -7.32 -0.39 0.81
C ALA A 137 -8.62 -0.64 1.59
N LEU A 138 -9.47 -1.52 1.07
CA LEU A 138 -10.77 -1.82 1.68
C LEU A 138 -10.65 -2.62 2.99
N LEU A 139 -9.70 -3.56 3.10
CA LEU A 139 -9.65 -4.49 4.25
C LEU A 139 -9.51 -3.78 5.60
N PRO A 140 -8.59 -2.82 5.81
CA PRO A 140 -8.47 -2.12 7.09
C PRO A 140 -9.74 -1.37 7.50
N ILE A 141 -10.58 -0.98 6.53
CA ILE A 141 -11.87 -0.33 6.75
C ILE A 141 -12.92 -1.40 7.09
N GLN A 142 -12.96 -2.48 6.31
CA GLN A 142 -13.86 -3.62 6.53
C GLN A 142 -13.65 -4.30 7.88
N GLU A 143 -12.41 -4.52 8.31
CA GLU A 143 -12.10 -5.12 9.63
C GLU A 143 -12.67 -4.30 10.78
N LYS A 144 -12.61 -2.97 10.67
CA LYS A 144 -13.20 -2.07 11.67
C LYS A 144 -14.73 -2.12 11.61
N CYS A 145 -15.33 -2.18 10.42
CA CYS A 145 -16.78 -2.40 10.28
C CYS A 145 -17.22 -3.74 10.90
N GLU A 146 -16.49 -4.83 10.67
CA GLU A 146 -16.78 -6.15 11.23
C GLU A 146 -16.61 -6.17 12.76
N ALA A 147 -15.57 -5.53 13.29
CA ALA A 147 -15.35 -5.38 14.72
C ALA A 147 -16.48 -4.58 15.37
N MET A 148 -16.83 -3.42 14.81
CA MET A 148 -17.94 -2.59 15.26
C MET A 148 -19.26 -3.37 15.21
N GLU A 149 -19.59 -4.03 14.09
CA GLU A 149 -20.84 -4.81 13.95
C GLU A 149 -20.95 -5.91 14.99
N ARG A 150 -19.88 -6.70 15.18
CA ARG A 150 -19.85 -7.78 16.16
C ARG A 150 -20.06 -7.26 17.59
N LEU A 151 -19.38 -6.18 17.95
CA LEU A 151 -19.44 -5.61 19.30
C LEU A 151 -20.78 -4.91 19.56
N TRP A 152 -21.34 -4.22 18.56
CA TRP A 152 -22.64 -3.56 18.67
C TRP A 152 -23.80 -4.55 18.76
N ALA A 153 -23.68 -5.71 18.11
CA ALA A 153 -24.70 -6.78 18.16
C ALA A 153 -24.77 -7.49 19.53
N GLY A 154 -23.71 -7.44 20.35
CA GLY A 154 -23.63 -8.10 21.65
C GLY A 154 -24.48 -7.46 22.74
N GLY A 155 -24.79 -6.16 22.61
CA GLY A 155 -25.70 -5.43 23.51
C GLY A 155 -25.10 -5.01 24.87
N GLU A 156 -24.05 -5.69 25.35
CA GLU A 156 -23.38 -5.41 26.62
C GLU A 156 -22.74 -4.01 26.66
N PRO A 157 -22.81 -3.26 27.78
CA PRO A 157 -22.26 -1.90 27.86
C PRO A 157 -20.77 -1.81 27.54
N LEU A 158 -19.97 -2.79 27.97
CA LEU A 158 -18.52 -2.82 27.71
C LEU A 158 -18.21 -3.08 26.24
N ASP A 159 -18.99 -3.95 25.58
CA ASP A 159 -18.85 -4.21 24.14
C ASP A 159 -19.26 -2.99 23.32
N LYS A 160 -20.32 -2.27 23.71
CA LYS A 160 -20.71 -1.00 23.08
C LYS A 160 -19.62 0.07 23.24
N LEU A 161 -19.01 0.19 24.43
CA LEU A 161 -17.88 1.09 24.64
C LEU A 161 -16.67 0.72 23.76
N GLN A 162 -16.39 -0.58 23.61
CA GLN A 162 -15.33 -1.04 22.73
C GLN A 162 -15.69 -0.81 21.25
N GLY A 163 -16.94 -1.02 20.83
CA GLY A 163 -17.41 -0.70 19.49
C GLY A 163 -17.26 0.79 19.17
N GLN A 164 -17.58 1.65 20.14
CA GLN A 164 -17.38 3.10 20.04
C GLN A 164 -15.90 3.45 19.84
N SER A 165 -14.98 2.75 20.51
CA SER A 165 -13.55 3.03 20.35
C SER A 165 -13.01 2.63 18.97
N TYR A 166 -13.66 1.70 18.25
CA TYR A 166 -13.33 1.37 16.86
C TYR A 166 -13.81 2.42 15.83
N PHE A 167 -14.76 3.29 16.21
CA PHE A 167 -15.32 4.28 15.30
C PHE A 167 -14.31 5.35 14.89
N LEU A 168 -13.54 5.90 15.82
CA LEU A 168 -12.52 6.91 15.51
C LEU A 168 -11.38 6.36 14.62
N PRO A 169 -10.80 5.17 14.90
CA PRO A 169 -9.88 4.50 13.97
C PRO A 169 -10.49 4.22 12.58
N PHE A 170 -11.80 4.01 12.50
CA PHE A 170 -12.51 3.82 11.23
C PHE A 170 -12.57 5.14 10.43
N VAL A 171 -12.99 6.24 11.08
CA VAL A 171 -13.00 7.57 10.47
C VAL A 171 -11.59 7.99 10.06
N HIS A 172 -10.59 7.78 10.93
CA HIS A 172 -9.20 8.07 10.63
C HIS A 172 -8.71 7.31 9.38
N GLU A 173 -9.05 6.02 9.26
CA GLU A 173 -8.68 5.25 8.08
C GLU A 173 -9.33 5.81 6.81
N ILE A 174 -10.61 6.18 6.85
CA ILE A 174 -11.31 6.79 5.72
C ILE A 174 -10.64 8.11 5.31
N LEU A 175 -10.43 9.03 6.26
CA LEU A 175 -9.87 10.35 5.98
C LEU A 175 -8.41 10.27 5.52
N ARG A 176 -7.63 9.33 6.08
CA ARG A 176 -6.27 9.03 5.60
C ARG A 176 -6.31 8.58 4.14
N GLN A 177 -7.18 7.61 3.81
CA GLN A 177 -7.23 7.10 2.44
C GLN A 177 -7.75 8.13 1.44
N ARG A 178 -8.62 9.05 1.89
CA ARG A 178 -9.15 10.13 1.06
C ARG A 178 -8.11 11.22 0.79
N THR A 179 -7.31 11.60 1.78
CA THR A 179 -6.33 12.69 1.65
C THR A 179 -4.99 12.25 1.10
N GLN A 180 -4.70 10.95 1.13
CA GLN A 180 -3.47 10.42 0.57
C GLN A 180 -3.49 10.51 -0.96
N ARG A 181 -2.62 11.36 -1.51
CA ARG A 181 -2.34 11.42 -2.94
C ARG A 181 -1.51 10.20 -3.33
N LEU A 182 -2.16 9.16 -3.80
CA LEU A 182 -1.49 8.02 -4.38
C LEU A 182 -1.04 8.35 -5.80
N THR A 183 0.21 8.04 -6.10
CA THR A 183 0.74 8.01 -7.46
C THR A 183 -0.02 6.96 -8.30
N HIS A 184 -0.01 7.08 -9.63
CA HIS A 184 -0.64 6.10 -10.51
C HIS A 184 -0.21 4.66 -10.20
N THR A 185 1.10 4.49 -10.05
CA THR A 185 1.74 3.21 -9.78
C THR A 185 1.21 2.61 -8.49
N GLU A 186 0.95 3.43 -7.48
CA GLU A 186 0.32 2.98 -6.24
C GLU A 186 -1.16 2.62 -6.46
N ARG A 187 -1.95 3.45 -7.15
CA ARG A 187 -3.37 3.13 -7.45
C ARG A 187 -3.52 1.83 -8.24
N SER A 188 -2.72 1.61 -9.27
CA SER A 188 -2.70 0.37 -10.07
C SER A 188 -2.31 -0.85 -9.22
N ARG A 189 -1.27 -0.69 -8.39
CA ARG A 189 -0.87 -1.67 -7.37
C ARG A 189 -2.01 -2.01 -6.41
N TYR A 190 -2.77 -1.02 -5.93
CA TYR A 190 -3.92 -1.23 -5.05
C TYR A 190 -5.08 -1.93 -5.78
N ASN A 191 -5.31 -1.56 -7.04
CA ASN A 191 -6.36 -2.18 -7.85
C ASN A 191 -6.11 -3.68 -8.08
N ILE A 192 -4.87 -4.08 -8.40
CA ILE A 192 -4.51 -5.50 -8.54
C ILE A 192 -4.83 -6.29 -7.26
N VAL A 193 -4.47 -5.76 -6.08
CA VAL A 193 -4.74 -6.46 -4.81
C VAL A 193 -6.23 -6.50 -4.51
N ALA A 194 -6.96 -5.41 -4.74
CA ALA A 194 -8.41 -5.36 -4.57
C ALA A 194 -9.13 -6.39 -5.46
N GLU A 195 -8.73 -6.48 -6.73
CA GLU A 195 -9.27 -7.46 -7.67
C GLU A 195 -8.91 -8.89 -7.28
N VAL A 196 -7.68 -9.15 -6.81
CA VAL A 196 -7.27 -10.46 -6.29
C VAL A 196 -8.08 -10.86 -5.06
N ILE A 197 -8.34 -9.92 -4.15
CA ILE A 197 -9.21 -10.13 -2.98
C ILE A 197 -10.62 -10.51 -3.43
N GLN A 198 -11.20 -9.73 -4.37
CA GLN A 198 -12.53 -9.99 -4.89
C GLN A 198 -12.62 -11.38 -5.53
N TYR A 199 -11.62 -11.74 -6.34
CA TYR A 199 -11.53 -13.06 -6.95
C TYR A 199 -11.46 -14.18 -5.90
N ILE A 200 -10.62 -14.03 -4.88
CA ILE A 200 -10.53 -14.99 -3.77
C ILE A 200 -11.88 -15.10 -3.04
N GLN A 201 -12.56 -13.99 -2.76
CA GLN A 201 -13.84 -14.03 -2.05
C GLN A 201 -14.95 -14.72 -2.84
N VAL A 202 -14.95 -14.62 -4.17
CA VAL A 202 -15.92 -15.28 -5.05
C VAL A 202 -15.59 -16.76 -5.25
N HIS A 203 -14.31 -17.08 -5.47
CA HIS A 203 -13.86 -18.42 -5.88
C HIS A 203 -13.21 -19.22 -4.75
N TYR A 204 -13.36 -18.82 -3.47
CA TYR A 204 -12.59 -19.39 -2.36
C TYR A 204 -12.68 -20.92 -2.23
N SER A 205 -13.78 -21.56 -2.66
CA SER A 205 -13.95 -23.01 -2.60
C SER A 205 -13.18 -23.77 -3.70
N GLU A 206 -12.70 -23.08 -4.74
CA GLU A 206 -11.96 -23.67 -5.85
C GLU A 206 -10.47 -23.84 -5.54
N PRO A 207 -9.74 -24.72 -6.25
CA PRO A 207 -8.28 -24.73 -6.24
C PRO A 207 -7.73 -23.40 -6.78
N ILE A 208 -7.18 -22.59 -5.87
CA ILE A 208 -6.52 -21.31 -6.19
C ILE A 208 -5.05 -21.43 -5.79
N THR A 209 -4.17 -21.11 -6.73
CA THR A 209 -2.73 -21.01 -6.51
C THR A 209 -2.26 -19.58 -6.78
N VAL A 210 -1.05 -19.23 -6.33
CA VAL A 210 -0.50 -17.88 -6.57
C VAL A 210 -0.28 -17.67 -8.07
N GLU A 211 0.12 -18.72 -8.79
CA GLU A 211 0.32 -18.71 -10.25
C GLU A 211 -0.96 -18.37 -10.99
N LYS A 212 -2.09 -18.99 -10.58
CA LYS A 212 -3.40 -18.73 -11.18
C LYS A 212 -3.84 -17.28 -10.94
N LEU A 213 -3.56 -16.74 -9.76
CA LEU A 213 -3.88 -15.34 -9.46
C LEU A 213 -2.97 -14.40 -10.24
N ALA A 214 -1.66 -14.64 -10.23
CA ALA A 214 -0.69 -13.78 -10.88
C ALA A 214 -0.88 -13.74 -12.40
N GLY A 215 -1.12 -14.89 -13.03
CA GLY A 215 -1.42 -14.98 -14.46
C GLY A 215 -2.79 -14.42 -14.86
N ARG A 216 -3.72 -14.21 -13.91
CA ARG A 216 -5.00 -13.54 -14.19
C ARG A 216 -4.84 -12.02 -14.34
N TYR A 217 -3.84 -11.46 -13.67
CA TYR A 217 -3.57 -10.02 -13.64
C TYR A 217 -2.22 -9.68 -14.29
N ASP A 218 -1.80 -10.54 -15.23
CA ASP A 218 -0.59 -10.39 -16.05
C ASP A 218 0.67 -9.96 -15.28
N CYS A 219 0.84 -10.53 -14.09
CA CYS A 219 1.97 -10.21 -13.22
C CYS A 219 2.70 -11.47 -12.74
N SER A 220 3.93 -11.30 -12.25
CA SER A 220 4.68 -12.43 -11.71
C SER A 220 4.15 -12.83 -10.33
N THR A 221 4.28 -14.11 -9.97
CA THR A 221 3.87 -14.63 -8.67
C THR A 221 4.57 -13.94 -7.50
N SER A 222 5.85 -13.60 -7.69
CA SER A 222 6.65 -12.84 -6.73
C SER A 222 6.16 -11.40 -6.59
N TYR A 223 5.86 -10.73 -7.73
CA TYR A 223 5.30 -9.38 -7.72
C TYR A 223 3.96 -9.35 -6.99
N LEU A 224 3.03 -10.25 -7.33
CA LEU A 224 1.74 -10.34 -6.68
C LEU A 224 1.88 -10.63 -5.18
N SER A 225 2.74 -11.59 -4.80
CA SER A 225 2.92 -11.95 -3.39
C SER A 225 3.48 -10.81 -2.56
N ARG A 226 4.50 -10.11 -3.08
CA ARG A 226 5.08 -8.93 -2.44
C ARG A 226 4.08 -7.79 -2.36
N LEU A 227 3.37 -7.53 -3.46
CA LEU A 227 2.37 -6.49 -3.57
C LEU A 227 1.23 -6.71 -2.55
N PHE A 228 0.70 -7.92 -2.51
CA PHE A 228 -0.35 -8.32 -1.57
C PHE A 228 0.16 -8.25 -0.12
N ARG A 229 1.39 -8.68 0.17
CA ARG A 229 1.97 -8.62 1.52
C ARG A 229 2.28 -7.20 1.98
N ASN A 230 2.66 -6.31 1.08
CA ASN A 230 2.89 -4.90 1.39
C ASN A 230 1.59 -4.19 1.78
N GLN A 231 0.49 -4.50 1.10
CA GLN A 231 -0.80 -3.83 1.33
C GLN A 231 -1.64 -4.51 2.43
N MET A 232 -1.62 -5.84 2.50
CA MET A 232 -2.49 -6.65 3.35
C MET A 232 -1.75 -7.28 4.53
N ARG A 233 -0.43 -7.11 4.62
CA ARG A 233 0.46 -7.74 5.62
C ARG A 233 0.41 -9.27 5.65
N LEU A 234 -0.20 -9.88 4.64
CA LEU A 234 -0.40 -11.32 4.48
C LEU A 234 -0.07 -11.72 3.04
N GLY A 235 0.26 -12.98 2.79
CA GLY A 235 0.32 -13.50 1.41
C GLY A 235 -1.09 -13.79 0.83
N PRO A 236 -1.24 -13.86 -0.51
CA PRO A 236 -2.53 -14.17 -1.14
C PRO A 236 -3.14 -15.50 -0.68
N ILE A 237 -2.30 -16.54 -0.50
CA ILE A 237 -2.74 -17.85 -0.01
C ILE A 237 -3.06 -17.81 1.48
N GLU A 238 -2.33 -17.04 2.27
CA GLU A 238 -2.64 -16.85 3.69
C GLU A 238 -4.00 -16.16 3.87
N TYR A 239 -4.31 -15.19 3.02
CA TYR A 239 -5.62 -14.53 2.95
C TYR A 239 -6.74 -15.51 2.53
N LEU A 240 -6.52 -16.32 1.49
CA LEU A 240 -7.45 -17.38 1.10
C LEU A 240 -7.73 -18.36 2.27
N ILE A 241 -6.71 -18.77 3.00
CA ILE A 241 -6.85 -19.64 4.18
C ILE A 241 -7.75 -18.96 5.21
N HIS A 242 -7.54 -17.66 5.47
CA HIS A 242 -8.38 -16.90 6.39
C HIS A 242 -9.85 -16.92 5.96
N VAL A 243 -10.14 -16.60 4.69
CA VAL A 243 -11.50 -16.61 4.12
C VAL A 243 -12.15 -17.98 4.31
N ARG A 244 -11.45 -19.07 3.95
CA ARG A 244 -11.95 -20.45 4.10
C ARG A 244 -12.23 -20.83 5.54
N VAL A 245 -11.37 -20.44 6.48
CA VAL A 245 -11.57 -20.69 7.91
C VAL A 245 -12.80 -19.93 8.43
N GLN A 246 -12.99 -18.67 8.04
CA GLN A 246 -14.18 -17.91 8.44
C GLN A 246 -15.48 -18.52 7.90
N ARG A 247 -15.49 -18.96 6.63
CA ARG A 247 -16.62 -19.68 6.03
C ARG A 247 -16.90 -20.99 6.77
N ALA A 248 -15.85 -21.74 7.11
CA ALA A 248 -15.98 -22.98 7.88
C ALA A 248 -16.55 -22.74 9.29
N ARG A 249 -16.11 -21.68 10.00
CA ARG A 249 -16.70 -21.30 11.30
C ARG A 249 -18.20 -21.07 11.19
N LYS A 250 -18.64 -20.32 10.17
CA LYS A 250 -20.07 -20.08 9.91
C LYS A 250 -20.84 -21.38 9.68
N LEU A 251 -20.32 -22.29 8.84
CA LEU A 251 -20.94 -23.59 8.56
C LEU A 251 -20.97 -24.50 9.80
N LEU A 252 -19.92 -24.49 10.62
CA LEU A 252 -19.84 -25.27 11.86
C LEU A 252 -20.89 -24.85 12.90
N LEU A 253 -21.25 -23.55 12.92
CA LEU A 253 -22.24 -22.97 13.83
C LEU A 253 -23.67 -23.10 13.31
N LYS A 254 -23.87 -22.90 12.00
CA LYS A 254 -25.20 -22.85 11.38
C LYS A 254 -25.72 -24.20 10.90
N SER A 255 -24.87 -25.24 10.81
CA SER A 255 -25.27 -26.54 10.26
C SER A 255 -24.79 -27.72 11.10
N ASN A 256 -25.46 -28.87 10.90
CA ASN A 256 -25.07 -30.16 11.45
C ASN A 256 -24.18 -30.99 10.49
N ALA A 257 -23.70 -30.38 9.39
CA ALA A 257 -22.90 -31.09 8.38
C ALA A 257 -21.66 -31.75 8.99
N LYS A 258 -21.18 -32.87 8.44
CA LYS A 258 -19.96 -33.49 8.96
C LYS A 258 -18.77 -32.58 8.68
N VAL A 259 -17.74 -32.65 9.52
CA VAL A 259 -16.52 -31.84 9.35
C VAL A 259 -15.87 -32.08 7.98
N GLN A 260 -15.99 -33.30 7.45
CA GLN A 260 -15.56 -33.67 6.11
C GLN A 260 -16.31 -32.92 5.00
N ASP A 261 -17.62 -32.80 5.12
CA ASP A 261 -18.45 -32.09 4.15
C ASP A 261 -18.13 -30.59 4.17
N ILE A 262 -17.92 -30.03 5.37
CA ILE A 262 -17.53 -28.62 5.53
C ILE A 262 -16.15 -28.36 4.94
N ALA A 263 -15.18 -29.25 5.18
CA ALA A 263 -13.85 -29.14 4.59
C ALA A 263 -13.93 -29.09 3.06
N SER A 264 -14.73 -29.97 2.48
CA SER A 264 -14.96 -30.05 1.03
C SER A 264 -15.63 -28.77 0.50
N GLN A 265 -16.67 -28.28 1.18
CA GLN A 265 -17.40 -27.06 0.77
C GLN A 265 -16.53 -25.80 0.78
N VAL A 266 -15.55 -25.71 1.70
CA VAL A 266 -14.64 -24.55 1.77
C VAL A 266 -13.36 -24.74 0.96
N GLY A 267 -13.26 -25.82 0.17
CA GLY A 267 -12.17 -26.02 -0.79
C GLY A 267 -10.96 -26.81 -0.29
N TYR A 268 -11.14 -27.70 0.70
CA TYR A 268 -10.12 -28.66 1.14
C TYR A 268 -10.55 -30.10 0.87
N ALA A 269 -9.75 -30.82 0.08
CA ALA A 269 -9.96 -32.25 -0.17
C ALA A 269 -9.59 -33.11 1.06
N ASP A 270 -8.56 -32.71 1.82
CA ASP A 270 -8.09 -33.42 3.01
C ASP A 270 -8.65 -32.79 4.30
N VAL A 271 -9.50 -33.55 4.99
CA VAL A 271 -10.15 -33.18 6.25
C VAL A 271 -9.16 -33.05 7.41
N TYR A 272 -8.09 -33.85 7.43
CA TYR A 272 -7.06 -33.80 8.45
C TYR A 272 -6.17 -32.57 8.27
N TYR A 273 -5.82 -32.25 7.02
CA TYR A 273 -5.13 -30.99 6.70
C TYR A 273 -5.97 -29.78 7.11
N PHE A 274 -7.25 -29.75 6.70
CA PHE A 274 -8.20 -28.71 7.10
C PHE A 274 -8.30 -28.57 8.62
N SER A 275 -8.43 -29.67 9.35
CA SER A 275 -8.58 -29.64 10.81
C SER A 275 -7.35 -29.09 11.52
N ARG A 276 -6.14 -29.41 11.05
CA ARG A 276 -4.88 -28.83 11.57
C ARG A 276 -4.80 -27.34 11.30
N LEU A 277 -5.15 -26.92 10.07
CA LEU A 277 -5.12 -25.52 9.67
C LEU A 277 -6.17 -24.70 10.42
N PHE A 278 -7.39 -25.20 10.55
CA PHE A 278 -8.45 -24.58 11.33
C PHE A 278 -8.02 -24.41 12.80
N LYS A 279 -7.39 -25.43 13.41
CA LYS A 279 -6.86 -25.33 14.77
C LYS A 279 -5.73 -24.30 14.88
N LYS A 280 -4.84 -24.22 13.89
CA LYS A 280 -3.77 -23.20 13.85
C LYS A 280 -4.33 -21.78 13.90
N TYR A 281 -5.41 -21.50 13.16
CA TYR A 281 -5.99 -20.15 13.05
C TYR A 281 -7.05 -19.82 14.11
N THR A 282 -7.70 -20.81 14.70
CA THR A 282 -8.78 -20.59 15.70
C THR A 282 -8.41 -21.03 17.11
N GLY A 283 -7.26 -21.67 17.29
CA GLY A 283 -6.81 -22.27 18.55
C GLY A 283 -7.49 -23.60 18.90
N ARG A 284 -8.56 -24.00 18.20
CA ARG A 284 -9.38 -25.18 18.53
C ARG A 284 -9.70 -26.01 17.29
N SER A 285 -9.91 -27.32 17.44
CA SER A 285 -10.31 -28.14 16.29
C SER A 285 -11.74 -27.82 15.84
N PRO A 286 -12.12 -28.08 14.57
CA PRO A 286 -13.49 -27.84 14.08
C PRO A 286 -14.58 -28.46 14.97
N LEU A 287 -14.34 -29.68 15.48
CA LEU A 287 -15.29 -30.39 16.34
C LEU A 287 -15.39 -29.77 17.74
N GLN A 288 -14.25 -29.36 18.31
CA GLN A 288 -14.23 -28.64 19.59
C GLN A 288 -14.97 -27.31 19.47
N PHE A 289 -14.64 -26.54 18.43
CA PHE A 289 -15.28 -25.26 18.12
C PHE A 289 -16.80 -25.39 18.02
N ARG A 290 -17.31 -26.41 17.30
CA ARG A 290 -18.75 -26.69 17.23
C ARG A 290 -19.36 -27.04 18.59
N THR A 291 -18.69 -27.88 19.38
CA THR A 291 -19.24 -28.41 20.64
C THR A 291 -19.37 -27.31 21.69
N GLU A 292 -18.36 -26.44 21.83
CA GLU A 292 -18.37 -25.35 22.80
C GLU A 292 -19.40 -24.28 22.44
N HIS A 293 -19.54 -23.96 21.15
CA HIS A 293 -20.54 -23.00 20.71
C HIS A 293 -21.97 -23.56 20.81
N ARG A 294 -22.18 -24.87 20.60
CA ARG A 294 -23.48 -25.50 20.91
C ARG A 294 -23.79 -25.48 22.40
N LYS A 295 -22.80 -25.70 23.28
CA LYS A 295 -22.99 -25.61 24.74
C LYS A 295 -23.38 -24.20 25.18
N THR A 296 -22.81 -23.14 24.56
CA THR A 296 -23.19 -21.75 24.85
C THR A 296 -24.54 -21.35 24.27
N THR A 297 -24.95 -21.88 23.11
CA THR A 297 -26.32 -21.67 22.57
C THR A 297 -27.38 -22.43 23.38
N HIS A 298 -27.09 -23.65 23.85
CA HIS A 298 -27.98 -24.41 24.74
C HIS A 298 -27.99 -23.92 26.19
N ALA A 299 -26.98 -23.17 26.64
CA ALA A 299 -26.98 -22.51 27.96
C ALA A 299 -28.08 -21.42 28.09
N ARG A 300 -28.61 -20.89 26.98
CA ARG A 300 -29.78 -20.00 26.99
C ARG A 300 -31.13 -20.72 27.14
N VAL A 301 -31.14 -22.05 27.13
CA VAL A 301 -32.32 -22.86 27.48
C VAL A 301 -31.86 -24.02 28.38
N GLN A 302 -31.21 -23.70 29.49
CA GLN A 302 -30.83 -24.71 30.48
C GLN A 302 -31.97 -25.08 31.44
N ASN A 303 -33.09 -24.35 31.44
CA ASN A 303 -34.27 -24.64 32.24
C ASN A 303 -35.54 -24.67 31.37
N ASN A 304 -35.63 -25.61 30.42
CA ASN A 304 -36.92 -25.95 29.83
C ASN A 304 -37.54 -27.13 30.61
N PRO A 305 -38.56 -26.88 31.45
CA PRO A 305 -39.19 -27.93 32.27
C PRO A 305 -39.96 -28.98 31.46
N LEU A 306 -40.08 -28.82 30.12
CA LEU A 306 -40.72 -29.79 29.22
C LEU A 306 -39.76 -30.81 28.61
N HIS A 307 -38.44 -30.64 28.77
CA HIS A 307 -37.47 -31.66 28.37
C HIS A 307 -37.05 -32.46 29.61
N GLY A 308 -37.76 -33.57 29.85
CA GLY A 308 -37.36 -34.55 30.86
C GLY A 308 -35.98 -35.12 30.55
N LEU A 309 -35.08 -35.08 31.54
CA LEU A 309 -33.85 -35.88 31.51
C LEU A 309 -34.27 -37.36 31.58
N GLU A 310 -34.00 -38.13 30.52
CA GLU A 310 -34.13 -39.58 30.54
C GLU A 310 -33.05 -40.18 31.47
N SER A 311 -33.38 -40.30 32.75
CA SER A 311 -32.71 -41.25 33.64
C SER A 311 -33.58 -42.50 33.71
N SER A 312 -33.02 -43.65 33.31
CA SER A 312 -33.72 -44.92 33.13
C SER A 312 -33.96 -45.71 34.42
N ILE A 313 -33.92 -45.07 35.60
CA ILE A 313 -34.03 -45.77 36.89
C ILE A 313 -35.29 -45.42 37.71
N VAL A 314 -36.01 -44.31 37.48
CA VAL A 314 -37.29 -44.03 38.18
C VAL A 314 -38.23 -43.17 37.32
N SER A 315 -39.54 -43.46 37.34
CA SER A 315 -40.61 -42.69 36.68
C SER A 315 -40.81 -41.29 37.30
N THR A 316 -40.93 -40.28 36.45
CA THR A 316 -41.14 -38.87 36.78
C THR A 316 -42.56 -38.57 37.25
N SER A 317 -42.71 -38.39 38.56
CA SER A 317 -43.83 -37.65 39.17
C SER A 317 -43.31 -36.29 39.62
N VAL A 318 -43.83 -35.22 39.02
CA VAL A 318 -43.39 -33.83 39.22
C VAL A 318 -44.01 -33.26 40.50
N HIS A 319 -43.19 -32.68 41.38
CA HIS A 319 -43.66 -31.68 42.35
C HIS A 319 -42.66 -30.52 42.42
N SER A 320 -43.17 -29.30 42.22
CA SER A 320 -42.45 -28.05 42.35
C SER A 320 -42.40 -27.61 43.81
N HIS A 321 -41.27 -27.05 44.26
CA HIS A 321 -41.28 -26.00 45.27
C HIS A 321 -40.06 -25.08 45.11
N ASN A 322 -40.36 -23.80 44.81
CA ASN A 322 -39.50 -22.63 45.01
C ASN A 322 -39.36 -22.39 46.52
N GLU A 323 -38.18 -21.99 47.01
CA GLU A 323 -38.00 -20.90 47.99
C GLU A 323 -36.57 -20.35 47.90
N ASN A 324 -36.42 -19.12 48.37
CA ASN A 324 -35.54 -18.05 47.94
C ASN A 324 -34.87 -17.49 49.20
N GLU A 325 -33.54 -17.48 49.33
CA GLU A 325 -32.86 -16.65 50.34
C GLU A 325 -31.51 -16.10 49.85
N SER A 326 -31.49 -14.77 49.68
CA SER A 326 -30.35 -13.88 49.52
C SER A 326 -29.73 -13.54 50.88
N TYR A 327 -28.41 -13.39 51.00
CA TYR A 327 -27.82 -12.25 51.73
C TYR A 327 -26.32 -12.03 51.45
N TYR A 328 -25.97 -10.78 51.17
CA TYR A 328 -24.62 -10.23 51.03
C TYR A 328 -24.00 -9.95 52.41
N GLN A 329 -22.69 -10.11 52.56
CA GLN A 329 -21.90 -9.25 53.44
C GLN A 329 -20.50 -8.98 52.86
N TRP A 330 -20.16 -7.69 52.82
CA TRP A 330 -18.90 -7.12 52.36
C TRP A 330 -17.80 -7.18 53.42
N SER A 331 -16.56 -7.05 52.92
CA SER A 331 -15.51 -6.12 53.38
C SER A 331 -14.25 -6.69 54.05
N GLN A 332 -13.14 -6.20 53.48
CA GLN A 332 -11.85 -5.83 54.09
C GLN A 332 -10.74 -6.88 54.25
N GLU A 333 -9.55 -6.35 53.98
CA GLU A 333 -8.20 -6.89 53.91
C GLU A 333 -7.77 -7.81 55.06
N GLY A 334 -6.88 -8.75 54.73
CA GLY A 334 -6.14 -9.53 55.73
C GLY A 334 -5.61 -10.85 55.15
N ASP A 335 -4.40 -10.83 54.61
CA ASP A 335 -3.66 -12.02 54.20
C ASP A 335 -3.38 -12.94 55.43
N THR A 336 -3.59 -14.25 55.29
CA THR A 336 -2.69 -15.27 55.87
C THR A 336 -3.02 -16.70 55.39
N SER A 337 -1.96 -17.33 54.88
CA SER A 337 -1.62 -18.77 54.90
C SER A 337 -2.06 -19.70 53.75
N MET A 338 -1.13 -19.81 52.80
CA MET A 338 -0.43 -21.05 52.42
C MET A 338 -1.24 -22.32 52.10
N PHE A 339 -1.25 -22.68 50.80
CA PHE A 339 -0.97 -24.06 50.38
C PHE A 339 0.40 -24.15 49.71
N GLN A 340 1.17 -25.13 50.17
CA GLN A 340 2.59 -25.36 49.95
C GLN A 340 2.87 -26.04 48.61
N PHE A 341 3.93 -25.63 47.91
CA PHE A 341 4.66 -26.48 46.96
C PHE A 341 6.18 -26.28 47.13
N PRO A 342 7.00 -27.35 47.18
CA PRO A 342 8.44 -27.24 47.32
C PRO A 342 9.11 -26.92 45.98
N ARG A 343 9.97 -25.90 45.96
CA ARG A 343 11.06 -25.74 44.99
C ARG A 343 12.32 -26.38 45.58
N PRO A 344 13.20 -27.02 44.78
CA PRO A 344 14.28 -26.23 44.20
C PRO A 344 14.74 -26.75 42.82
N ALA A 345 14.46 -26.00 41.76
CA ALA A 345 15.10 -26.19 40.45
C ALA A 345 15.73 -24.90 39.89
N PHE A 346 15.56 -23.76 40.57
CA PHE A 346 16.05 -22.46 40.07
C PHE A 346 17.48 -22.11 40.53
N GLY A 347 17.99 -22.72 41.60
CA GLY A 347 19.36 -22.44 42.10
C GLY A 347 20.47 -23.08 41.27
N ALA A 348 20.23 -24.27 40.71
CA ALA A 348 21.27 -25.02 39.98
C ALA A 348 21.62 -24.38 38.62
N MET A 349 20.68 -23.68 37.99
CA MET A 349 20.89 -23.06 36.67
C MET A 349 21.66 -21.74 36.77
N MET A 350 21.50 -20.99 37.86
CA MET A 350 22.23 -19.72 38.06
C MET A 350 23.71 -19.94 38.42
N VAL A 351 24.05 -21.03 39.11
CA VAL A 351 25.44 -21.40 39.43
C VAL A 351 26.18 -21.97 38.21
N LEU A 352 25.46 -22.58 37.27
CA LEU A 352 25.99 -23.06 35.99
C LEU A 352 26.28 -21.91 35.01
N CYS A 353 25.47 -20.85 35.02
CA CYS A 353 25.69 -19.67 34.18
C CYS A 353 26.82 -18.76 34.69
N THR A 354 27.07 -18.71 36.01
CA THR A 354 28.16 -17.89 36.56
C THR A 354 29.53 -18.55 36.47
N SER A 355 29.61 -19.89 36.43
CA SER A 355 30.89 -20.61 36.27
C SER A 355 31.45 -20.59 34.83
N LEU A 356 30.60 -20.43 33.82
CA LEU A 356 31.03 -20.33 32.41
C LEU A 356 31.65 -18.97 32.04
N ILE A 357 31.31 -17.90 32.77
CA ILE A 357 31.82 -16.54 32.50
C ILE A 357 33.18 -16.30 33.18
N LEU A 358 33.52 -17.08 34.21
CA LEU A 358 34.79 -16.94 34.96
C LEU A 358 35.96 -17.79 34.43
N SER A 359 35.77 -18.64 33.42
CA SER A 359 36.86 -19.45 32.82
C SER A 359 37.52 -18.84 31.57
N ALA A 360 37.12 -17.64 31.15
CA ALA A 360 37.71 -16.98 29.96
C ALA A 360 38.75 -15.89 30.29
N CYS A 361 38.99 -15.59 31.58
CA CYS A 361 39.92 -14.53 32.00
C CYS A 361 40.74 -14.93 33.23
N GLN A 362 41.75 -15.80 33.05
CA GLN A 362 43.02 -15.91 33.80
C GLN A 362 43.66 -17.27 33.50
N ALA A 363 44.97 -17.46 33.30
CA ALA A 363 46.12 -16.60 33.03
C ALA A 363 47.27 -17.56 32.66
N SER A 364 48.09 -17.21 31.68
CA SER A 364 49.45 -17.75 31.59
C SER A 364 50.36 -16.91 32.51
N THR A 365 50.88 -17.53 33.57
CA THR A 365 51.90 -16.94 34.44
C THR A 365 53.04 -17.93 34.68
N THR A 366 54.28 -17.47 34.50
CA THR A 366 55.44 -17.83 35.34
C THR A 366 56.57 -16.80 35.10
N PRO A 367 57.54 -16.63 36.02
CA PRO A 367 57.72 -15.34 36.69
C PRO A 367 59.17 -14.82 36.69
N GLY A 368 59.35 -13.56 37.10
CA GLY A 368 60.55 -13.13 37.81
C GLY A 368 61.17 -11.81 37.33
N GLY A 369 61.47 -10.94 38.30
CA GLY A 369 62.63 -10.03 38.20
C GLY A 369 62.32 -8.54 38.17
N THR A 370 62.38 -7.92 39.36
CA THR A 370 62.37 -6.49 39.67
C THR A 370 63.48 -5.69 38.98
N ASN A 371 63.18 -4.52 38.41
CA ASN A 371 63.79 -3.21 38.76
C ASN A 371 63.37 -2.06 37.83
N ALA A 372 63.31 -0.87 38.43
CA ALA A 372 62.94 0.41 37.83
C ALA A 372 63.99 0.99 36.87
N GLN A 373 63.56 1.63 35.78
CA GLN A 373 63.95 2.99 35.35
C GLN A 373 63.32 3.37 34.00
N GLU A 374 62.86 4.61 33.93
CA GLU A 374 62.40 5.34 32.74
C GLU A 374 63.62 5.92 31.95
N PRO A 375 63.44 6.54 30.76
CA PRO A 375 63.55 5.91 29.45
C PRO A 375 64.77 6.41 28.64
N THR A 376 65.29 5.60 27.71
CA THR A 376 66.10 6.11 26.59
C THR A 376 65.92 5.24 25.33
N SER A 377 65.35 5.88 24.31
CA SER A 377 65.61 5.72 22.87
C SER A 377 66.40 4.51 22.38
N SER A 378 65.77 3.67 21.55
CA SER A 378 66.35 3.06 20.34
C SER A 378 65.26 2.40 19.49
N THR A 379 65.03 3.00 18.33
CA THR A 379 64.71 2.41 17.01
C THR A 379 64.13 0.99 16.97
N ALA A 380 62.85 0.89 16.63
CA ALA A 380 62.28 -0.33 16.05
C ALA A 380 61.44 0.04 14.82
N THR A 381 61.81 -0.58 13.72
CA THR A 381 61.22 -0.54 12.38
C THR A 381 59.70 -0.67 12.42
N THR A 382 59.00 0.39 12.06
CA THR A 382 57.57 0.35 11.78
C THR A 382 57.37 -0.38 10.45
N VAL A 383 56.86 -1.60 10.52
CA VAL A 383 56.14 -2.21 9.40
C VAL A 383 54.87 -1.37 9.24
N VAL A 384 54.85 -0.55 8.19
CA VAL A 384 53.65 0.18 7.78
C VAL A 384 52.65 -0.84 7.27
N SER A 385 51.70 -1.21 8.12
CA SER A 385 50.41 -1.72 7.66
C SER A 385 49.63 -0.52 7.15
N ASP A 386 49.72 -0.30 5.85
CA ASP A 386 48.94 0.69 5.12
C ASP A 386 47.48 0.22 5.10
N SER A 387 46.70 0.65 6.09
CA SER A 387 45.24 0.72 5.99
C SER A 387 44.86 2.17 6.22
N THR A 388 44.99 2.98 5.17
CA THR A 388 44.37 4.29 5.10
C THR A 388 42.86 4.09 5.24
N ALA A 389 42.33 4.24 6.46
CA ALA A 389 40.90 4.29 6.69
C ALA A 389 40.34 5.45 5.85
N ALA A 390 39.46 5.14 4.90
CA ALA A 390 38.84 6.16 4.06
C ALA A 390 38.14 7.19 4.96
N GLU A 391 38.39 8.47 4.69
CA GLU A 391 37.71 9.55 5.41
C GLU A 391 36.20 9.43 5.17
N THR A 392 35.42 9.44 6.25
CA THR A 392 33.96 9.31 6.19
C THR A 392 33.28 10.60 6.62
N ARG A 393 32.04 10.81 6.13
CA ARG A 393 31.16 11.90 6.54
C ARG A 393 29.75 11.37 6.80
N THR A 394 29.02 12.04 7.68
CA THR A 394 27.60 11.73 7.91
C THR A 394 26.75 12.31 6.78
N TYR A 395 25.86 11.49 6.22
CA TYR A 395 24.90 11.89 5.19
C TYR A 395 23.47 11.58 5.65
N THR A 396 22.54 12.52 5.43
CA THR A 396 21.12 12.36 5.78
C THR A 396 20.32 11.95 4.55
N HIS A 397 19.53 10.89 4.66
CA HIS A 397 18.74 10.31 3.57
C HIS A 397 17.38 9.80 4.10
N LEU A 398 16.52 9.23 3.24
CA LEU A 398 15.13 8.90 3.58
C LEU A 398 14.95 7.85 4.70
N LYS A 399 16.01 7.14 5.10
CA LYS A 399 15.99 6.13 6.18
C LYS A 399 16.80 6.57 7.40
N GLY A 400 17.19 7.85 7.48
CA GLY A 400 17.93 8.43 8.60
C GLY A 400 19.31 8.93 8.20
N GLN A 401 20.30 8.69 9.05
CA GLN A 401 21.69 9.10 8.84
C GLN A 401 22.59 7.88 8.67
N SER A 402 23.53 7.97 7.72
CA SER A 402 24.57 6.97 7.48
C SER A 402 25.94 7.63 7.39
N GLU A 403 26.98 6.97 7.90
CA GLU A 403 28.37 7.36 7.63
C GLU A 403 28.79 6.77 6.28
N ILE A 404 29.13 7.64 5.33
CA ILE A 404 29.54 7.27 3.97
C ILE A 404 30.98 7.74 3.72
N PRO A 405 31.75 7.09 2.83
CA PRO A 405 33.04 7.61 2.40
C PRO A 405 32.89 9.01 1.77
N VAL A 406 33.86 9.91 2.00
CA VAL A 406 33.90 11.22 1.33
C VAL A 406 34.11 11.06 -0.18
N HIS A 407 34.88 10.04 -0.58
CA HIS A 407 35.13 9.69 -1.98
C HIS A 407 34.94 8.18 -2.22
N PRO A 408 33.69 7.71 -2.38
CA PRO A 408 33.38 6.30 -2.65
C PRO A 408 34.07 5.79 -3.92
N GLN A 409 34.64 4.60 -3.87
CA GLN A 409 35.39 3.96 -4.95
C GLN A 409 34.66 2.76 -5.58
N ARG A 410 33.80 2.08 -4.81
CA ARG A 410 33.10 0.85 -5.21
C ARG A 410 31.60 1.01 -4.98
N VAL A 411 30.98 1.83 -5.83
CA VAL A 411 29.56 2.17 -5.70
C VAL A 411 28.69 1.12 -6.38
N VAL A 412 27.64 0.67 -5.69
CA VAL A 412 26.52 -0.05 -6.31
C VAL A 412 25.31 0.90 -6.34
N SER A 413 24.76 1.13 -7.53
CA SER A 413 23.60 2.02 -7.73
C SER A 413 22.45 1.23 -8.34
N PHE A 414 21.28 1.19 -7.69
CA PHE A 414 20.16 0.39 -8.23
C PHE A 414 19.37 1.10 -9.34
N PHE A 415 19.49 2.42 -9.45
CA PHE A 415 18.63 3.24 -10.33
C PHE A 415 19.39 4.34 -11.09
N HIS A 416 20.27 5.06 -10.41
CA HIS A 416 20.94 6.26 -10.93
C HIS A 416 22.28 5.90 -11.59
N LEU A 417 22.26 5.21 -12.73
CA LEU A 417 23.49 4.89 -13.45
C LEU A 417 24.00 6.09 -14.26
N GLY A 418 23.11 6.83 -14.91
CA GLY A 418 23.47 7.96 -15.77
C GLY A 418 24.12 9.11 -15.00
N GLU A 419 23.62 9.44 -13.80
CA GLU A 419 24.17 10.49 -12.95
C GLU A 419 25.60 10.15 -12.51
N LEU A 420 25.82 8.90 -12.07
CA LEU A 420 27.14 8.41 -11.69
C LEU A 420 28.13 8.52 -12.86
N MET A 421 27.73 8.03 -14.03
CA MET A 421 28.56 8.02 -15.23
C MET A 421 28.84 9.44 -15.75
N ALA A 422 27.87 10.36 -15.65
CA ALA A 422 28.04 11.77 -16.00
C ALA A 422 29.08 12.47 -15.11
N LEU A 423 29.19 12.06 -13.83
CA LEU A 423 30.18 12.54 -12.88
C LEU A 423 31.52 11.77 -12.95
N GLY A 424 31.69 10.90 -13.94
CA GLY A 424 32.90 10.12 -14.15
C GLY A 424 33.08 8.96 -13.16
N VAL A 425 32.02 8.55 -12.45
CA VAL A 425 32.04 7.42 -11.51
C VAL A 425 31.39 6.20 -12.17
N LYS A 426 32.17 5.14 -12.36
CA LYS A 426 31.67 3.87 -12.89
C LYS A 426 31.27 2.94 -11.74
N PRO A 427 29.98 2.62 -11.54
CA PRO A 427 29.58 1.71 -10.48
C PRO A 427 30.05 0.29 -10.75
N VAL A 428 30.28 -0.49 -9.68
CA VAL A 428 30.64 -1.91 -9.78
C VAL A 428 29.41 -2.80 -10.01
N GLY A 429 28.21 -2.29 -9.74
CA GLY A 429 26.96 -2.99 -10.03
C GLY A 429 25.74 -2.08 -10.13
N THR A 430 24.78 -2.52 -10.94
CA THR A 430 23.45 -1.89 -11.11
C THR A 430 22.41 -2.91 -11.57
N THR A 431 21.15 -2.50 -11.72
CA THR A 431 20.03 -3.42 -12.01
C THR A 431 19.81 -3.59 -13.52
N THR A 432 19.21 -4.72 -13.91
CA THR A 432 19.02 -5.13 -15.31
C THR A 432 18.46 -4.03 -16.22
N TYR A 433 17.31 -3.44 -15.87
CA TYR A 433 16.68 -2.41 -16.73
C TYR A 433 17.50 -1.13 -16.87
N ILE A 434 18.32 -0.81 -15.88
CA ILE A 434 19.20 0.36 -15.90
C ILE A 434 20.44 0.07 -16.75
N LEU A 435 20.94 -1.17 -16.74
CA LEU A 435 21.97 -1.64 -17.66
C LEU A 435 21.49 -1.66 -19.11
N ASP A 436 20.20 -1.74 -19.39
CA ASP A 436 19.69 -1.75 -20.76
C ASP A 436 19.62 -0.36 -21.40
N ASN A 437 19.94 0.72 -20.67
CA ASN A 437 19.93 2.10 -21.19
C ASN A 437 20.79 2.22 -22.48
N PRO A 438 20.20 2.55 -23.65
CA PRO A 438 20.90 2.57 -24.93
C PRO A 438 21.91 3.71 -25.05
N HIS A 439 21.77 4.78 -24.25
CA HIS A 439 22.66 5.95 -24.31
C HIS A 439 24.01 5.73 -23.63
N ILE A 440 24.13 4.67 -22.82
CA ILE A 440 25.35 4.33 -22.10
C ILE A 440 26.09 3.25 -22.90
N SER A 441 27.19 3.65 -23.54
CA SER A 441 27.96 2.74 -24.41
C SER A 441 28.95 1.87 -23.64
N ASP A 442 29.65 2.42 -22.65
CA ASP A 442 30.62 1.67 -21.84
C ASP A 442 30.01 1.12 -20.54
N LYS A 443 29.56 -0.13 -20.60
CA LYS A 443 29.05 -0.89 -19.45
C LYS A 443 30.07 -1.90 -18.90
N THR A 444 31.32 -1.87 -19.38
CA THR A 444 32.32 -2.90 -19.04
C THR A 444 32.65 -2.91 -17.55
N GLY A 445 32.56 -4.06 -16.91
CA GLY A 445 32.85 -4.18 -15.47
C GLY A 445 31.72 -3.74 -14.54
N ILE A 446 30.55 -3.36 -15.07
CA ILE A 446 29.34 -3.14 -14.26
C ILE A 446 28.56 -4.45 -14.19
N THR A 447 28.36 -4.99 -12.99
CA THR A 447 27.67 -6.27 -12.78
C THR A 447 26.17 -6.08 -12.64
N ASP A 448 25.37 -6.93 -13.30
CA ASP A 448 23.92 -6.98 -13.10
C ASP A 448 23.58 -7.66 -11.76
N VAL A 449 23.10 -6.88 -10.81
CA VAL A 449 22.63 -7.37 -9.50
C VAL A 449 21.21 -7.92 -9.53
N GLY A 450 20.50 -7.81 -10.67
CA GLY A 450 19.19 -8.40 -10.93
C GLY A 450 17.99 -7.52 -10.55
N VAL A 451 16.81 -7.99 -10.92
CA VAL A 451 15.51 -7.40 -10.54
C VAL A 451 14.56 -8.52 -10.04
N PRO A 452 14.27 -8.61 -8.73
CA PRO A 452 14.78 -7.74 -7.65
C PRO A 452 16.30 -7.87 -7.44
N PRO A 453 16.98 -6.86 -6.87
CA PRO A 453 18.41 -6.93 -6.59
C PRO A 453 18.75 -8.05 -5.59
N ASP A 454 19.80 -8.79 -5.88
CA ASP A 454 20.27 -9.95 -5.14
C ASP A 454 21.36 -9.56 -4.12
N ALA A 455 21.09 -9.79 -2.84
CA ALA A 455 22.00 -9.41 -1.76
C ALA A 455 23.35 -10.16 -1.80
N GLU A 456 23.39 -11.41 -2.23
CA GLU A 456 24.63 -12.19 -2.34
C GLU A 456 25.50 -11.64 -3.48
N LYS A 457 24.88 -11.30 -4.62
CA LYS A 457 25.58 -10.64 -5.72
C LYS A 457 26.15 -9.29 -5.31
N ILE A 458 25.38 -8.48 -4.57
CA ILE A 458 25.83 -7.18 -4.09
C ILE A 458 26.99 -7.34 -3.11
N LEU A 459 26.90 -8.28 -2.17
CA LEU A 459 27.96 -8.56 -1.20
C LEU A 459 29.26 -9.00 -1.90
N ALA A 460 29.17 -9.84 -2.92
CA ALA A 460 30.32 -10.31 -3.70
C ALA A 460 31.05 -9.19 -4.46
N LEU A 461 30.40 -8.04 -4.67
CA LEU A 461 31.03 -6.87 -5.28
C LEU A 461 31.83 -6.03 -4.28
N GLU A 462 31.80 -6.35 -2.98
CA GLU A 462 32.51 -5.61 -1.92
C GLU A 462 32.34 -4.08 -2.06
N PRO A 463 31.08 -3.56 -2.07
CA PRO A 463 30.86 -2.13 -2.24
C PRO A 463 31.28 -1.34 -1.00
N ASP A 464 31.72 -0.10 -1.21
CA ASP A 464 31.94 0.86 -0.12
C ASP A 464 30.80 1.88 0.03
N LEU A 465 29.86 1.87 -0.92
CA LEU A 465 28.60 2.62 -0.88
C LEU A 465 27.53 1.91 -1.72
N ILE A 466 26.32 1.80 -1.16
CA ILE A 466 25.12 1.38 -1.89
C ILE A 466 24.16 2.58 -1.97
N VAL A 467 23.73 2.92 -3.18
CA VAL A 467 22.76 4.00 -3.43
C VAL A 467 21.50 3.45 -4.10
N THR A 468 20.34 3.79 -3.54
CA THR A 468 19.07 3.24 -4.01
C THR A 468 17.88 4.17 -3.73
N THR A 469 16.69 3.80 -4.19
CA THR A 469 15.41 4.46 -3.84
C THR A 469 14.61 3.55 -2.91
N ALA A 470 13.60 4.12 -2.23
CA ALA A 470 12.80 3.36 -1.26
C ALA A 470 12.16 2.10 -1.87
N ALA A 471 11.71 2.16 -3.12
CA ALA A 471 11.09 1.03 -3.80
C ALA A 471 12.06 -0.14 -4.03
N PHE A 472 13.31 0.15 -4.40
CA PHE A 472 14.31 -0.90 -4.61
C PHE A 472 14.94 -1.38 -3.30
N ALA A 473 15.12 -0.50 -2.30
CA ALA A 473 15.61 -0.90 -0.98
C ALA A 473 14.72 -1.98 -0.34
N GLU A 474 13.40 -1.81 -0.42
CA GLU A 474 12.42 -2.76 0.12
C GLU A 474 12.20 -4.00 -0.78
N ALA A 475 12.73 -3.98 -2.01
CA ALA A 475 12.62 -5.09 -2.95
C ALA A 475 13.62 -6.22 -2.68
N VAL A 476 14.74 -5.90 -2.03
CA VAL A 476 15.79 -6.85 -1.66
C VAL A 476 15.31 -7.73 -0.53
N GLU A 477 15.68 -9.02 -0.53
CA GLU A 477 15.38 -9.90 0.59
C GLU A 477 16.02 -9.38 1.88
N GLY A 478 15.21 -9.19 2.93
CA GLY A 478 15.64 -8.52 4.17
C GLY A 478 15.63 -6.98 4.10
N GLY A 479 15.28 -6.39 2.95
CA GLY A 479 15.04 -4.97 2.77
C GLY A 479 16.26 -4.08 3.01
N TYR A 480 16.00 -2.85 3.46
CA TYR A 480 17.05 -1.88 3.80
C TYR A 480 18.06 -2.40 4.83
N ASP A 481 17.59 -3.17 5.83
CA ASP A 481 18.46 -3.67 6.90
C ASP A 481 19.50 -4.66 6.37
N ALA A 482 19.14 -5.49 5.38
CA ALA A 482 20.08 -6.39 4.72
C ALA A 482 21.16 -5.63 3.95
N LEU A 483 20.79 -4.60 3.20
CA LEU A 483 21.74 -3.75 2.45
C LEU A 483 22.72 -3.04 3.38
N LYS A 484 22.22 -2.54 4.51
CA LYS A 484 23.04 -1.88 5.54
C LYS A 484 24.10 -2.80 6.16
N GLN A 485 23.89 -4.13 6.16
CA GLN A 485 24.92 -5.08 6.60
C GLN A 485 26.01 -5.32 5.56
N ILE A 486 25.78 -4.96 4.29
CA ILE A 486 26.75 -5.13 3.21
C ILE A 486 27.68 -3.92 3.13
N ALA A 487 27.13 -2.71 3.08
CA ALA A 487 27.88 -1.45 3.00
C ALA A 487 27.02 -0.27 3.48
N PRO A 488 27.64 0.90 3.77
CA PRO A 488 26.89 2.15 3.93
C PRO A 488 25.83 2.31 2.83
N THR A 489 24.57 2.41 3.23
CA THR A 489 23.44 2.40 2.29
C THR A 489 22.62 3.67 2.45
N ILE A 490 22.53 4.43 1.36
CA ILE A 490 21.70 5.64 1.29
C ILE A 490 20.47 5.39 0.41
N VAL A 491 19.33 5.90 0.89
CA VAL A 491 18.03 5.81 0.20
C VAL A 491 17.62 7.22 -0.18
N VAL A 492 17.71 7.54 -1.47
CA VAL A 492 17.44 8.87 -2.01
C VAL A 492 16.02 8.97 -2.56
N GLU A 493 15.50 10.20 -2.57
CA GLU A 493 14.27 10.54 -3.28
C GLU A 493 14.57 10.64 -4.78
N GLN A 494 13.60 10.27 -5.61
CA GLN A 494 13.70 10.42 -7.06
C GLN A 494 13.14 11.79 -7.43
N ASN A 495 14.00 12.76 -7.79
CA ASN A 495 13.54 14.11 -8.10
C ASN A 495 12.81 14.20 -9.46
N ASN A 496 13.06 13.24 -10.36
CA ASN A 496 12.63 13.30 -11.76
C ASN A 496 13.11 14.59 -12.45
N ASP A 497 14.29 15.06 -12.05
CA ASP A 497 14.93 16.25 -12.58
C ASP A 497 16.44 15.98 -12.63
N PRO A 498 17.00 15.67 -13.82
CA PRO A 498 18.39 15.26 -13.96
C PRO A 498 19.38 16.31 -13.45
N VAL A 499 19.02 17.60 -13.44
CA VAL A 499 19.89 18.63 -12.87
C VAL A 499 20.00 18.47 -11.36
N LYS A 500 18.87 18.29 -10.67
CA LYS A 500 18.86 18.06 -9.22
C LYS A 500 19.48 16.72 -8.84
N ASP A 501 19.25 15.70 -9.67
CA ASP A 501 19.83 14.38 -9.43
C ASP A 501 21.36 14.43 -9.58
N VAL A 502 21.90 15.12 -10.60
CA VAL A 502 23.35 15.33 -10.75
C VAL A 502 23.93 16.15 -9.59
N GLU A 503 23.25 17.19 -9.12
CA GLU A 503 23.69 17.95 -7.93
C GLU A 503 23.73 17.06 -6.67
N MET A 504 22.69 16.27 -6.45
CA MET A 504 22.60 15.34 -5.32
C MET A 504 23.74 14.30 -5.37
N PHE A 505 24.00 13.72 -6.54
CA PHE A 505 25.09 12.75 -6.70
C PHE A 505 26.48 13.40 -6.68
N GLY A 506 26.59 14.67 -7.09
CA GLY A 506 27.76 15.49 -6.89
C GLY A 506 28.13 15.60 -5.41
N ASP A 507 27.16 15.80 -4.53
CA ASP A 507 27.44 15.77 -3.09
C ASP A 507 27.80 14.36 -2.62
N ILE A 508 26.95 13.36 -2.88
CA ILE A 508 27.12 11.97 -2.42
C ILE A 508 28.51 11.41 -2.75
N LEU A 509 29.01 11.70 -3.95
CA LEU A 509 30.25 11.13 -4.47
C LEU A 509 31.49 12.01 -4.21
N GLY A 510 31.31 13.20 -3.62
CA GLY A 510 32.39 14.19 -3.47
C GLY A 510 32.88 14.74 -4.81
N LYS A 511 31.94 15.01 -5.70
CA LYS A 511 32.07 15.41 -7.11
C LYS A 511 31.29 16.69 -7.43
N GLN A 512 31.25 17.63 -6.47
CA GLN A 512 30.46 18.85 -6.60
C GLN A 512 30.96 19.75 -7.75
N GLU A 513 32.28 19.81 -7.99
CA GLU A 513 32.85 20.59 -9.10
C GLU A 513 32.44 20.01 -10.46
N GLU A 514 32.50 18.69 -10.63
CA GLU A 514 32.05 18.00 -11.85
C GLU A 514 30.54 18.16 -12.08
N ALA A 515 29.73 18.13 -11.01
CA ALA A 515 28.29 18.36 -11.09
C ALA A 515 27.97 19.79 -11.56
N GLU A 516 28.65 20.79 -11.02
CA GLU A 516 28.50 22.19 -11.46
C GLU A 516 28.96 22.37 -12.91
N GLN A 517 30.07 21.72 -13.31
CA GLN A 517 30.53 21.76 -14.69
C GLN A 517 29.52 21.12 -15.66
N TRP A 518 28.98 19.96 -15.31
CA TRP A 518 27.96 19.29 -16.11
C TRP A 518 26.72 20.18 -16.28
N LYS A 519 26.21 20.75 -15.18
CA LYS A 519 25.05 21.66 -15.19
C LYS A 519 25.29 22.89 -16.07
N ALA A 520 26.48 23.49 -15.99
CA ALA A 520 26.84 24.64 -16.81
C ALA A 520 26.86 24.28 -18.31
N ASN A 521 27.45 23.14 -18.66
CA ASN A 521 27.50 22.65 -20.04
C ASN A 521 26.10 22.34 -20.58
N PHE A 522 25.27 21.65 -19.80
CA PHE A 522 23.91 21.31 -20.19
C PHE A 522 23.04 22.57 -20.38
N THR A 523 23.16 23.55 -19.47
CA THR A 523 22.48 24.85 -19.58
C THR A 523 22.90 25.61 -20.85
N ALA A 524 24.20 25.63 -21.15
CA ALA A 524 24.71 26.26 -22.37
C ALA A 524 24.19 25.55 -23.62
N LYS A 525 24.15 24.22 -23.62
CA LYS A 525 23.60 23.39 -24.71
C LYS A 525 22.11 23.69 -24.95
N ILE A 526 21.31 23.76 -23.88
CA ILE A 526 19.88 24.13 -23.98
C ILE A 526 19.73 25.53 -24.61
N ALA A 527 20.52 26.51 -24.18
CA ALA A 527 20.44 27.87 -24.72
C ALA A 527 20.83 27.92 -26.21
N GLU A 528 21.89 27.22 -26.60
CA GLU A 528 22.29 27.06 -28.00
C GLU A 528 21.15 26.42 -28.83
N TYR A 529 20.50 25.39 -28.30
CA TYR A 529 19.53 24.60 -29.02
C TYR A 529 18.19 25.32 -29.17
N LYS A 530 17.80 26.12 -28.17
CA LYS A 530 16.69 27.08 -28.29
C LYS A 530 16.86 28.00 -29.49
N GLU A 531 18.05 28.58 -29.67
CA GLU A 531 18.30 29.46 -30.82
C GLU A 531 18.36 28.68 -32.14
N LYS A 532 18.83 27.42 -32.14
CA LYS A 532 18.82 26.55 -33.32
C LYS A 532 17.41 26.19 -33.81
N ILE A 533 16.48 25.87 -32.91
CA ILE A 533 15.12 25.42 -33.29
C ILE A 533 14.18 26.58 -33.61
N LYS A 534 14.47 27.79 -33.14
CA LYS A 534 13.63 28.99 -33.29
C LYS A 534 13.19 29.32 -34.73
N PRO A 535 13.99 29.12 -35.79
CA PRO A 535 13.53 29.32 -37.18
C PRO A 535 12.53 28.27 -37.66
N TYR A 536 12.44 27.13 -36.96
CA TYR A 536 11.65 25.96 -37.35
C TYR A 536 10.41 25.75 -36.48
N VAL A 537 10.21 26.55 -35.43
CA VAL A 537 9.08 26.42 -34.50
C VAL A 537 8.40 27.78 -34.36
N GLU A 538 7.09 27.82 -34.60
CA GLU A 538 6.31 29.04 -34.43
C GLU A 538 5.96 29.27 -32.95
N ALA A 539 5.84 30.54 -32.55
CA ALA A 539 5.70 30.92 -31.14
C ALA A 539 4.47 30.34 -30.42
N ASN A 540 3.44 29.93 -31.16
CA ASN A 540 2.19 29.39 -30.60
C ASN A 540 1.95 27.91 -30.93
N GLU A 541 2.89 27.25 -31.63
CA GLU A 541 2.78 25.82 -31.90
C GLU A 541 2.76 25.03 -30.60
N THR A 542 1.88 24.03 -30.56
CA THR A 542 1.69 23.14 -29.43
C THR A 542 2.24 21.75 -29.71
N PHE A 543 2.75 21.10 -28.66
CA PHE A 543 3.49 19.85 -28.75
C PHE A 543 2.86 18.78 -27.88
N SER A 544 2.79 17.56 -28.38
CA SER A 544 2.33 16.38 -27.65
C SER A 544 3.27 15.20 -27.85
N ILE A 545 3.31 14.32 -26.85
CA ILE A 545 4.01 13.03 -26.93
C ILE A 545 2.95 11.93 -26.75
N LEU A 546 2.86 11.01 -27.72
CA LEU A 546 1.97 9.85 -27.68
C LEU A 546 2.82 8.58 -27.74
N ASN A 547 2.55 7.62 -26.87
CA ASN A 547 3.07 6.27 -26.96
C ASN A 547 1.93 5.29 -27.25
N VAL A 548 2.08 4.54 -28.34
CA VAL A 548 1.19 3.45 -28.72
C VAL A 548 1.79 2.12 -28.24
N ARG A 549 1.10 1.46 -27.31
CA ARG A 549 1.42 0.11 -26.81
C ARG A 549 0.40 -0.91 -27.35
N PRO A 550 0.66 -2.22 -27.28
CA PRO A 550 -0.27 -3.22 -27.80
C PRO A 550 -1.67 -3.13 -27.18
N ASP A 551 -1.74 -2.78 -25.90
CA ASP A 551 -2.95 -2.79 -25.07
C ASP A 551 -3.40 -1.40 -24.58
N ALA A 552 -2.55 -0.37 -24.70
CA ALA A 552 -2.81 0.95 -24.12
C ALA A 552 -2.23 2.11 -24.96
N LEU A 553 -2.72 3.32 -24.69
CA LEU A 553 -2.25 4.57 -25.31
C LEU A 553 -1.85 5.54 -24.20
N PHE A 554 -0.60 5.99 -24.20
CA PHE A 554 -0.08 6.90 -23.19
C PHE A 554 0.22 8.29 -23.76
N VAL A 555 -0.12 9.32 -23.00
CA VAL A 555 0.29 10.71 -23.25
C VAL A 555 1.21 11.18 -22.13
N TYR A 556 2.24 11.94 -22.47
CA TYR A 556 3.27 12.34 -21.51
C TYR A 556 3.30 13.85 -21.27
N GLY A 557 3.50 14.19 -19.99
CA GLY A 557 3.63 15.55 -19.50
C GLY A 557 5.10 15.99 -19.46
N ASP A 558 5.52 16.70 -18.42
CA ASP A 558 6.79 17.43 -18.39
C ASP A 558 7.94 16.73 -17.65
N THR A 559 7.86 15.40 -17.46
CA THR A 559 8.79 14.65 -16.61
C THR A 559 9.63 13.62 -17.36
N ASN A 560 9.04 12.80 -18.22
CA ASN A 560 9.69 11.66 -18.88
C ASN A 560 9.36 11.60 -20.38
N MET A 561 9.90 10.61 -21.11
CA MET A 561 9.68 10.44 -22.56
C MET A 561 10.07 11.65 -23.41
N GLY A 562 11.02 12.47 -22.93
CA GLY A 562 11.41 13.74 -23.55
C GLY A 562 10.53 14.94 -23.20
N GLY A 563 9.49 14.77 -22.38
CA GLY A 563 8.59 15.83 -21.95
C GLY A 563 9.26 16.91 -21.10
N ASN A 564 10.20 16.54 -20.24
CA ASN A 564 11.08 17.48 -19.53
C ASN A 564 11.89 18.34 -20.50
N ILE A 565 12.35 17.76 -21.62
CA ILE A 565 13.11 18.48 -22.63
C ILE A 565 12.20 19.44 -23.40
N LEU A 566 11.08 18.96 -23.93
CA LEU A 566 10.17 19.80 -24.70
C LEU A 566 9.63 20.96 -23.87
N TYR A 567 9.04 20.65 -22.72
CA TYR A 567 8.24 21.62 -21.97
C TYR A 567 9.06 22.44 -20.96
N LYS A 568 9.98 21.82 -20.21
CA LYS A 568 10.79 22.53 -19.20
C LYS A 568 12.04 23.17 -19.80
N TYR A 569 12.84 22.39 -20.52
CA TYR A 569 14.16 22.87 -20.97
C TYR A 569 14.05 23.76 -22.20
N LEU A 570 13.41 23.30 -23.28
CA LEU A 570 13.21 24.07 -24.50
C LEU A 570 12.09 25.11 -24.37
N GLY A 571 11.19 24.95 -23.40
CA GLY A 571 10.09 25.89 -23.15
C GLY A 571 9.02 25.88 -24.24
N LEU A 572 8.86 24.75 -24.93
CA LEU A 572 7.83 24.56 -25.94
C LEU A 572 6.47 24.37 -25.28
N LYS A 573 5.41 24.79 -25.97
CA LYS A 573 4.07 24.83 -25.38
C LYS A 573 3.40 23.45 -25.47
N PRO A 574 2.90 22.86 -24.37
CA PRO A 574 2.07 21.66 -24.45
C PRO A 574 0.73 21.93 -25.12
N ALA A 575 0.11 20.90 -25.72
CA ALA A 575 -1.29 20.96 -26.13
C ALA A 575 -2.20 21.21 -24.92
N ALA A 576 -3.32 21.91 -25.12
CA ALA A 576 -4.15 22.40 -24.01
C ALA A 576 -4.61 21.28 -23.05
N LYS A 577 -5.03 20.12 -23.57
CA LYS A 577 -5.39 18.96 -22.75
C LYS A 577 -4.19 18.26 -22.10
N VAL A 578 -3.01 18.28 -22.75
CA VAL A 578 -1.78 17.78 -22.12
C VAL A 578 -1.42 18.67 -20.93
N ASP A 579 -1.56 19.99 -21.08
CA ASP A 579 -1.32 20.93 -19.98
C ASP A 579 -2.30 20.71 -18.81
N SER A 580 -3.60 20.67 -19.07
CA SER A 580 -4.62 20.58 -18.02
C SER A 580 -4.72 19.19 -17.38
N ASP A 581 -4.70 18.13 -18.19
CA ASP A 581 -5.08 16.80 -17.72
C ASP A 581 -3.87 15.93 -17.40
N VAL A 582 -2.70 16.21 -17.99
CA VAL A 582 -1.48 15.40 -17.86
C VAL A 582 -0.43 16.11 -17.00
N ILE A 583 -0.07 17.36 -17.31
CA ILE A 583 0.94 18.12 -16.53
C ILE A 583 0.34 18.60 -15.20
N HIS A 584 -0.87 19.18 -15.24
CA HIS A 584 -1.57 19.67 -14.05
C HIS A 584 -2.70 18.74 -13.56
N GLY A 585 -2.83 17.56 -14.15
CA GLY A 585 -3.85 16.57 -13.82
C GLY A 585 -3.27 15.17 -13.55
N ASP A 586 -4.16 14.18 -13.49
CA ASP A 586 -3.84 12.77 -13.16
C ASP A 586 -3.99 11.84 -14.39
N THR A 587 -3.90 12.35 -15.61
CA THR A 587 -4.08 11.56 -16.85
C THR A 587 -2.74 11.22 -17.48
N TRP A 588 -2.50 9.95 -17.78
CA TRP A 588 -1.33 9.48 -18.55
C TRP A 588 -1.72 8.39 -19.55
N GLU A 589 -2.89 7.78 -19.40
CA GLU A 589 -3.46 6.79 -20.32
C GLU A 589 -4.79 7.34 -20.84
N ILE A 590 -5.02 7.21 -22.15
CA ILE A 590 -6.21 7.74 -22.83
C ILE A 590 -6.89 6.68 -23.69
N SER A 591 -8.18 6.85 -23.93
CA SER A 591 -8.88 6.02 -24.92
C SER A 591 -8.52 6.46 -26.35
N SER A 592 -8.80 5.61 -27.33
CA SER A 592 -8.53 5.93 -28.74
C SER A 592 -9.30 7.17 -29.21
N GLU A 593 -10.55 7.31 -28.78
CA GLU A 593 -11.51 8.28 -29.30
C GLU A 593 -11.08 9.72 -29.01
N VAL A 594 -10.35 9.93 -27.91
CA VAL A 594 -9.93 11.27 -27.46
C VAL A 594 -8.56 11.68 -27.99
N ILE A 595 -7.86 10.83 -28.76
CA ILE A 595 -6.54 11.16 -29.36
C ILE A 595 -6.55 12.56 -30.01
N PRO A 596 -7.51 12.94 -30.88
CA PRO A 596 -7.48 14.25 -31.53
C PRO A 596 -7.54 15.45 -30.58
N GLU A 597 -7.99 15.25 -29.33
CA GLU A 597 -8.07 16.30 -28.31
C GLU A 597 -6.76 16.49 -27.54
N TYR A 598 -5.91 15.45 -27.48
CA TYR A 598 -4.62 15.49 -26.78
C TYR A 598 -3.44 15.83 -27.68
N ILE A 599 -3.59 15.71 -29.00
CA ILE A 599 -2.50 15.98 -29.94
C ILE A 599 -2.53 17.44 -30.39
N GLY A 600 -1.43 18.16 -30.17
CA GLY A 600 -1.23 19.54 -30.62
C GLY A 600 -0.81 19.64 -32.08
N ASP A 601 -0.19 20.76 -32.44
CA ASP A 601 0.30 21.04 -33.81
C ASP A 601 1.47 20.15 -34.24
N ARG A 602 2.20 19.59 -33.26
CA ARG A 602 3.34 18.69 -33.45
C ARG A 602 3.26 17.49 -32.52
N LEU A 603 3.50 16.30 -33.09
CA LEU A 603 3.43 15.04 -32.37
C LEU A 603 4.76 14.30 -32.38
N PHE A 604 5.28 13.98 -31.20
CA PHE A 604 6.31 12.96 -31.04
C PHE A 604 5.63 11.62 -30.73
N LEU A 605 5.75 10.66 -31.64
CA LEU A 605 5.07 9.38 -31.61
C LEU A 605 6.06 8.25 -31.32
N ALA A 606 5.92 7.63 -30.15
CA ALA A 606 6.58 6.38 -29.82
C ALA A 606 5.64 5.20 -30.11
N VAL A 607 6.15 4.13 -30.71
CA VAL A 607 5.40 2.91 -30.97
C VAL A 607 6.18 1.74 -30.40
N ASN A 608 5.63 1.11 -29.36
CA ASN A 608 6.28 -0.04 -28.75
C ASN A 608 6.23 -1.26 -29.68
N LYS A 609 7.24 -2.12 -29.58
CA LYS A 609 7.28 -3.39 -30.31
C LYS A 609 6.01 -4.21 -30.06
N GLY A 610 5.38 -4.69 -31.13
CA GLY A 610 4.13 -5.46 -31.06
C GLY A 610 2.86 -4.58 -31.06
N ALA A 611 2.99 -3.26 -31.16
CA ALA A 611 1.86 -2.34 -31.22
C ALA A 611 1.43 -1.98 -32.66
N GLU A 612 1.92 -2.69 -33.68
CA GLU A 612 1.68 -2.36 -35.09
C GLU A 612 0.20 -2.40 -35.46
N ASP A 613 -0.57 -3.35 -34.90
CA ASP A 613 -2.01 -3.43 -35.14
C ASP A 613 -2.77 -2.34 -34.39
N LYS A 614 -2.38 -2.04 -33.14
CA LYS A 614 -2.95 -0.91 -32.39
C LYS A 614 -2.70 0.41 -33.11
N LEU A 615 -1.50 0.62 -33.66
CA LEU A 615 -1.18 1.80 -34.46
C LEU A 615 -2.10 1.92 -35.67
N LYS A 616 -2.33 0.83 -36.42
CA LYS A 616 -3.27 0.83 -37.56
C LYS A 616 -4.68 1.22 -37.12
N ASP A 617 -5.13 0.73 -35.97
CA ASP A 617 -6.47 1.02 -35.44
C ASP A 617 -6.64 2.51 -35.12
N VAL A 618 -5.61 3.16 -34.59
CA VAL A 618 -5.65 4.57 -34.19
C VAL A 618 -5.13 5.53 -35.24
N GLN A 619 -4.56 5.04 -36.35
CA GLN A 619 -3.91 5.87 -37.37
C GLN A 619 -4.85 6.97 -37.88
N LYS A 620 -6.11 6.65 -38.15
CA LYS A 620 -7.11 7.64 -38.62
C LYS A 620 -7.37 8.75 -37.61
N LEU A 621 -7.25 8.46 -36.31
CA LEU A 621 -7.45 9.43 -35.24
C LEU A 621 -6.21 10.32 -35.08
N ILE A 622 -5.02 9.75 -35.25
CA ILE A 622 -3.77 10.51 -35.36
C ILE A 622 -3.82 11.43 -36.59
N ASP A 623 -4.21 10.92 -37.76
CA ASP A 623 -4.33 11.71 -39.00
C ASP A 623 -5.37 12.83 -38.89
N ALA A 624 -6.42 12.63 -38.07
CA ALA A 624 -7.46 13.63 -37.81
C ALA A 624 -7.04 14.74 -36.83
N SER A 625 -5.95 14.55 -36.09
CA SER A 625 -5.40 15.52 -35.16
C SER A 625 -4.77 16.74 -35.86
N PRO A 626 -4.48 17.85 -35.16
CA PRO A 626 -3.77 18.99 -35.74
C PRO A 626 -2.40 18.60 -36.34
N ALA A 627 -1.56 17.85 -35.61
CA ALA A 627 -0.28 17.35 -36.12
C ALA A 627 -0.42 16.41 -37.33
N GLY A 628 -1.43 15.53 -37.33
CA GLY A 628 -1.70 14.64 -38.46
C GLY A 628 -2.06 15.41 -39.73
N LYS A 629 -2.88 16.46 -39.60
CA LYS A 629 -3.28 17.32 -40.72
C LYS A 629 -2.14 18.19 -41.27
N SER A 630 -1.25 18.66 -40.40
CA SER A 630 -0.08 19.47 -40.79
C SER A 630 1.10 18.62 -41.28
N GLY A 631 1.08 17.31 -41.04
CA GLY A 631 2.18 16.40 -41.38
C GLY A 631 3.35 16.46 -40.39
N HIS A 632 3.19 17.10 -39.23
CA HIS A 632 4.24 17.21 -38.21
C HIS A 632 4.14 16.08 -37.17
N VAL A 633 4.22 14.83 -37.65
CA VAL A 633 4.29 13.62 -36.82
C VAL A 633 5.69 13.03 -36.91
N TYR A 634 6.39 12.98 -35.79
CA TYR A 634 7.78 12.55 -35.68
C TYR A 634 7.87 11.23 -34.94
N SER A 635 8.44 10.20 -35.56
CA SER A 635 8.69 8.93 -34.88
C SER A 635 9.86 9.08 -33.92
N ILE A 636 9.71 8.60 -32.69
CA ILE A 636 10.78 8.48 -31.70
C ILE A 636 10.88 7.03 -31.21
N ASP A 637 12.09 6.61 -30.85
CA ASP A 637 12.32 5.30 -30.27
C ASP A 637 11.95 5.29 -28.78
N PHE A 638 11.15 4.30 -28.36
CA PHE A 638 10.68 4.22 -26.98
C PHE A 638 11.83 3.95 -26.00
N ASP A 639 12.76 3.07 -26.34
CA ASP A 639 13.84 2.65 -25.45
C ASP A 639 14.89 3.78 -25.33
N GLU A 640 15.08 4.60 -26.36
CA GLU A 640 15.89 5.81 -26.28
C GLU A 640 15.24 6.92 -25.44
N PHE A 641 13.91 7.04 -25.45
CA PHE A 641 13.22 8.13 -24.73
C PHE A 641 12.73 7.74 -23.32
N LEU A 642 12.71 6.44 -22.98
CA LEU A 642 12.29 5.95 -21.67
C LEU A 642 13.17 6.45 -20.50
N PRO A 643 14.51 6.41 -20.58
CA PRO A 643 15.36 6.89 -19.50
C PRO A 643 15.31 8.41 -19.37
N SER A 644 15.43 8.93 -18.15
CA SER A 644 15.41 10.38 -17.85
C SER A 644 16.66 10.86 -17.11
N ASP A 645 17.71 10.04 -17.12
CA ASP A 645 18.98 10.34 -16.46
C ASP A 645 19.82 11.38 -17.23
N ALA A 646 20.87 11.88 -16.57
CA ALA A 646 21.77 12.91 -17.10
C ALA A 646 22.30 12.62 -18.53
N ILE A 647 22.69 11.38 -18.82
CA ILE A 647 23.25 11.02 -20.14
C ILE A 647 22.13 10.95 -21.17
N ALA A 648 21.00 10.33 -20.81
CA ALA A 648 19.87 10.19 -21.70
C ALA A 648 19.30 11.54 -22.13
N VAL A 649 19.13 12.51 -21.20
CA VAL A 649 18.55 13.81 -21.55
C VAL A 649 19.44 14.63 -22.47
N GLU A 650 20.76 14.50 -22.38
CA GLU A 650 21.67 15.15 -23.32
C GLU A 650 21.51 14.62 -24.74
N LYS A 651 21.31 13.30 -24.89
CA LYS A 651 21.14 12.63 -26.18
C LYS A 651 19.75 12.85 -26.76
N GLN A 652 18.71 12.75 -25.95
CA GLN A 652 17.35 13.07 -26.36
C GLN A 652 17.23 14.53 -26.82
N LEU A 653 17.94 15.47 -26.19
CA LEU A 653 18.00 16.86 -26.64
C LEU A 653 18.64 17.01 -28.04
N ASP A 654 19.67 16.22 -28.35
CA ASP A 654 20.25 16.13 -29.70
C ASP A 654 19.22 15.63 -30.70
N ILE A 655 18.57 14.50 -30.39
CA ILE A 655 17.58 13.86 -31.27
C ILE A 655 16.39 14.79 -31.53
N ILE A 656 15.80 15.39 -30.49
CA ILE A 656 14.67 16.34 -30.63
C ILE A 656 15.07 17.51 -31.53
N THR A 657 16.29 18.04 -31.37
CA THR A 657 16.76 19.18 -32.16
C THR A 657 16.99 18.80 -33.62
N ASP A 658 17.55 17.63 -33.89
CA ASP A 658 17.74 17.13 -35.26
C ASP A 658 16.40 16.84 -35.95
N ILE A 659 15.41 16.31 -35.20
CA ILE A 659 14.03 16.13 -35.69
C ILE A 659 13.43 17.49 -36.07
N LEU A 660 13.45 18.47 -35.16
CA LEU A 660 12.80 19.76 -35.38
C LEU A 660 13.50 20.61 -36.46
N THR A 661 14.81 20.42 -36.67
CA THR A 661 15.58 21.12 -37.71
C THR A 661 15.61 20.37 -39.05
N GLY A 662 14.95 19.21 -39.15
CA GLY A 662 14.85 18.42 -40.38
C GLY A 662 16.13 17.68 -40.79
N LYS A 663 17.07 17.48 -39.86
CA LYS A 663 18.30 16.70 -40.09
C LYS A 663 18.12 15.19 -39.92
N ALA A 664 17.02 14.77 -39.30
CA ALA A 664 16.72 13.37 -39.00
C ALA A 664 15.86 12.65 -40.08
N GLN A 665 15.82 13.16 -41.32
CA GLN A 665 15.11 12.51 -42.45
C GLN A 665 15.93 11.44 -43.15
#